data_AF-A0A2T3QQI1-F1
#
_entry.id   AF-A0A2T3QQI1-F1
#
_cell.length_a   1.000
_cell.length_b   1.000
_cell.length_c   1.000
_cell.angle_alpha   90.00
_cell.angle_beta   90.00
_cell.angle_gamma   90.00
#
_symmetry.space_group_name_H-M   'P 1'
#
loop_
_entity.id
_entity.type
_entity.pdbx_description
1 polymer ?
#
loop_
_entity_poly.entity_id
_entity_poly.type
_entity_poly.pdbx_seq_one_letter_code
_entity_poly.pdbx_strand_id
1 'polypeptide(L)'
;MKAFLRNIILIGHDGTVKDLGFERGLNIITGDSKTGKSALIEIVDYCLFSKRSTIPVGIVTDFTDIFCCVFEHNNKKIVIGRSNRQPTKCYFAVEYSVDFIADNIINANYFKSKKTRSRLEVQKDFEEHLGLSVEDTSLTENDYNLNKGKVSIRNATSLFFQHQNLIANKHSLFCRFDNFIKSRSVIDQFPIFMGWVDSRYYRLKKRSEELEKQIKKIDKEEKKTQLDIQEKREKLLIPIREYYRILNLKFLDEDASLDKLKYLARNLPFVPLNAEQNVDFNKQLNSLEKKKDKELTSLYECNQLISLIKSNEEESIDYSNSMERLKEISQDEFESKHNVSCPLCNAPVSNVVARVEEVKHSRMLLLDELSRINSYKQDSSKSLNSLLLKRDKQKQVIANIENEMKQLRKLYKVKNNLDIRDSLNIIRGRIESSLEIFIEGQSSEKANHYLSELREELEICDEQIRGYGLEHKFSEANALINQTMNELKKDLDFEDDLRDGEMKFKTEDFTFTYYFKKQEILLSEMGSGANWLACHLAVFLSILKLTSSSHSVIPAFLFLDQPSQVYFPKVTRRFSSINKEELSNEDGVDEDIKQVINIFKVIERFLDKLEEDPNVGFKPQIIVLEHADQPEFNKYIRYRWSSNGSKLI
;
A
#
# COMPACT_ATOMS: atom_id res chain seq x y z
N MET A 1 4.26 -12.02 3.95
CA MET A 1 5.19 -12.72 3.02
C MET A 1 6.00 -13.77 3.77
N LYS A 2 6.40 -14.87 3.13
CA LYS A 2 7.27 -15.89 3.74
C LYS A 2 8.74 -15.44 3.76
N ALA A 3 9.07 -14.52 4.67
CA ALA A 3 10.42 -13.96 4.87
C ALA A 3 10.73 -13.74 6.36
N PHE A 4 12.00 -13.91 6.75
CA PHE A 4 12.46 -13.82 8.14
C PHE A 4 13.84 -13.13 8.24
N LEU A 5 14.21 -12.69 9.45
CA LEU A 5 15.54 -12.14 9.75
C LEU A 5 16.50 -13.30 9.99
N ARG A 6 17.53 -13.45 9.16
CA ARG A 6 18.49 -14.57 9.19
C ARG A 6 19.71 -14.27 10.06
N ASN A 7 20.25 -13.05 10.01
CA ASN A 7 21.36 -12.60 10.88
C ASN A 7 21.22 -11.12 11.29
N ILE A 8 21.71 -10.78 12.49
CA ILE A 8 22.11 -9.42 12.89
C ILE A 8 23.63 -9.39 13.03
N ILE A 9 24.31 -8.52 12.28
CA ILE A 9 25.78 -8.45 12.21
C ILE A 9 26.26 -7.05 12.56
N LEU A 10 27.18 -6.95 13.53
CA LEU A 10 27.85 -5.71 13.92
C LEU A 10 29.32 -5.80 13.50
N ILE A 11 29.80 -4.83 12.73
CA ILE A 11 31.21 -4.75 12.30
C ILE A 11 31.89 -3.63 13.07
N GLY A 12 32.92 -3.99 13.83
CA GLY A 12 33.70 -3.09 14.67
C GLY A 12 34.60 -2.13 13.88
N HIS A 13 35.00 -1.03 14.51
CA HIS A 13 35.96 -0.06 13.93
C HIS A 13 37.33 -0.65 13.61
N ASP A 14 37.71 -1.75 14.25
CA ASP A 14 38.93 -2.55 14.01
C ASP A 14 38.74 -3.65 12.94
N GLY A 15 37.51 -3.83 12.44
CA GLY A 15 37.14 -4.89 11.49
C GLY A 15 36.74 -6.22 12.14
N THR A 16 36.66 -6.30 13.47
CA THR A 16 36.04 -7.45 14.15
C THR A 16 34.57 -7.58 13.76
N VAL A 17 34.04 -8.80 13.81
CA VAL A 17 32.65 -9.09 13.42
C VAL A 17 31.96 -9.78 14.58
N LYS A 18 30.78 -9.29 14.96
CA LYS A 18 29.87 -9.97 15.87
C LYS A 18 28.59 -10.31 15.11
N ASP A 19 28.40 -11.59 14.85
CA ASP A 19 27.21 -12.15 14.22
C ASP A 19 26.26 -12.76 15.26
N LEU A 20 24.96 -12.72 14.95
CA LEU A 20 23.85 -13.35 15.67
C LEU A 20 22.89 -13.95 14.65
N GLY A 21 22.97 -15.26 14.45
CA GLY A 21 22.14 -16.03 13.53
C GLY A 21 20.80 -16.45 14.14
N PHE A 22 19.77 -16.52 13.29
CA PHE A 22 18.40 -16.89 13.65
C PHE A 22 17.77 -17.85 12.64
N GLU A 23 16.77 -18.59 13.09
CA GLU A 23 15.99 -19.52 12.26
C GLU A 23 14.51 -19.13 12.23
N ARG A 24 13.70 -19.88 11.48
CA ARG A 24 12.23 -19.80 11.53
C ARG A 24 11.71 -20.33 12.88
N GLY A 25 10.47 -20.00 13.22
CA GLY A 25 9.90 -20.34 14.53
C GLY A 25 10.49 -19.53 15.68
N LEU A 26 10.51 -20.12 16.87
CA LEU A 26 10.87 -19.47 18.11
C LEU A 26 12.40 -19.40 18.30
N ASN A 27 12.89 -18.21 18.60
CA ASN A 27 14.29 -17.92 18.91
C ASN A 27 14.34 -17.09 20.20
N ILE A 28 15.15 -17.49 21.17
CA ILE A 28 15.26 -16.81 22.47
C ILE A 28 16.69 -16.33 22.68
N ILE A 29 16.84 -15.07 23.06
CA ILE A 29 18.07 -14.51 23.63
C ILE A 29 17.78 -14.23 25.10
N THR A 30 18.29 -15.10 25.99
CA THR A 30 18.14 -14.93 27.44
C THR A 30 19.41 -14.38 28.08
N GLY A 31 19.29 -13.72 29.24
CA GLY A 31 20.46 -13.30 30.00
C GLY A 31 20.28 -12.14 30.96
N ASP A 32 21.39 -11.71 31.58
CA ASP A 32 21.44 -10.58 32.51
C ASP A 32 20.97 -9.24 31.89
N SER A 33 20.65 -8.27 32.74
CA SER A 33 20.44 -6.87 32.36
C SER A 33 21.74 -6.23 31.86
N LYS A 34 21.65 -5.17 31.06
CA LYS A 34 22.81 -4.44 30.48
C LYS A 34 23.73 -5.25 29.54
N THR A 35 23.34 -6.47 29.16
CA THR A 35 24.07 -7.33 28.19
C THR A 35 23.87 -6.94 26.71
N GLY A 36 22.98 -5.97 26.43
CA GLY A 36 22.72 -5.43 25.09
C GLY A 36 21.43 -5.92 24.41
N LYS A 37 20.63 -6.81 25.04
CA LYS A 37 19.45 -7.46 24.41
C LYS A 37 18.52 -6.48 23.68
N SER A 38 17.94 -5.50 24.39
CA SER A 38 16.96 -4.56 23.84
C SER A 38 17.52 -3.68 22.71
N ALA A 39 18.85 -3.55 22.58
CA ALA A 39 19.45 -2.86 21.44
C ALA A 39 19.26 -3.61 20.12
N LEU A 40 18.95 -4.92 20.13
CA LEU A 40 18.70 -5.69 18.91
C LEU A 40 17.47 -5.19 18.15
N ILE A 41 16.37 -4.85 18.83
CA ILE A 41 15.20 -4.25 18.18
C ILE A 41 15.57 -2.91 17.53
N GLU A 42 16.32 -2.07 18.23
CA GLU A 42 16.75 -0.76 17.70
C GLU A 42 17.73 -0.91 16.53
N ILE A 43 18.57 -1.95 16.50
CA ILE A 43 19.44 -2.29 15.37
C ILE A 43 18.62 -2.74 14.16
N VAL A 44 17.57 -3.53 14.35
CA VAL A 44 16.68 -3.97 13.26
C VAL A 44 15.80 -2.82 12.77
N ASP A 45 15.23 -1.97 13.62
CA ASP A 45 14.50 -0.75 13.19
C ASP A 45 15.43 0.20 12.42
N TYR A 46 16.66 0.36 12.90
CA TYR A 46 17.68 1.13 12.20
C TYR A 46 17.98 0.51 10.83
N CYS A 47 18.29 -0.78 10.72
CA CYS A 47 18.54 -1.41 9.42
C CYS A 47 17.31 -1.36 8.49
N LEU A 48 16.10 -1.46 9.03
CA LEU A 48 14.82 -1.14 8.36
C LEU A 48 14.62 0.38 8.19
N PHE A 49 15.65 1.11 7.78
CA PHE A 49 15.63 2.48 7.26
C PHE A 49 15.16 3.61 8.19
N SER A 50 15.21 3.45 9.51
CA SER A 50 14.82 4.54 10.44
C SER A 50 15.58 5.87 10.19
N LYS A 51 14.89 7.01 10.29
CA LYS A 51 15.46 8.35 9.95
C LYS A 51 16.53 8.83 10.94
N ARG A 52 16.50 8.32 12.18
CA ARG A 52 17.51 8.51 13.23
C ARG A 52 17.92 7.14 13.74
N SER A 53 19.08 7.04 14.39
CA SER A 53 19.38 5.88 15.23
C SER A 53 18.72 6.07 16.59
N THR A 54 18.08 5.02 17.10
CA THR A 54 17.57 4.89 18.48
C THR A 54 18.36 3.84 19.27
N ILE A 55 19.40 3.25 18.66
CA ILE A 55 20.33 2.31 19.31
C ILE A 55 20.97 3.01 20.51
N PRO A 56 20.98 2.40 21.72
CA PRO A 56 21.55 3.02 22.92
C PRO A 56 23.02 3.40 22.75
N VAL A 57 23.33 4.66 23.05
CA VAL A 57 24.69 5.23 22.98
C VAL A 57 25.58 4.62 24.06
N GLY A 58 26.82 4.29 23.70
CA GLY A 58 27.81 3.63 24.54
C GLY A 58 28.40 2.40 23.84
N ILE A 59 28.80 1.39 24.60
CA ILE A 59 29.55 0.18 24.16
C ILE A 59 29.15 -0.34 22.75
N VAL A 60 27.84 -0.46 22.46
CA VAL A 60 27.34 -0.98 21.16
C VAL A 60 27.60 0.00 20.01
N THR A 61 27.38 1.31 20.20
CA THR A 61 27.69 2.34 19.19
C THR A 61 29.18 2.61 19.07
N ASP A 62 29.91 2.52 20.18
CA ASP A 62 31.33 2.92 20.23
C ASP A 62 32.23 1.84 19.62
N PHE A 63 31.77 0.59 19.62
CA PHE A 63 32.33 -0.52 18.86
C PHE A 63 32.01 -0.43 17.37
N THR A 64 30.73 -0.23 17.00
CA THR A 64 30.22 -0.56 15.66
C THR A 64 30.41 0.56 14.62
N ASP A 65 31.05 0.27 13.49
CA ASP A 65 31.05 1.14 12.31
C ASP A 65 29.86 0.89 11.38
N ILE A 66 29.50 -0.38 11.18
CA ILE A 66 28.39 -0.82 10.31
C ILE A 66 27.49 -1.79 11.08
N PHE A 67 26.23 -1.40 11.23
CA PHE A 67 25.14 -2.29 11.63
C PHE A 67 24.58 -2.97 10.39
N CYS A 68 24.36 -4.27 10.42
CA CYS A 68 23.88 -5.05 9.29
C CYS A 68 22.75 -6.00 9.71
N CYS A 69 21.75 -6.15 8.84
CA CYS A 69 20.71 -7.18 8.94
C CYS A 69 20.63 -7.95 7.62
N VAL A 70 20.47 -9.26 7.72
CA VAL A 70 20.27 -10.16 6.57
C VAL A 70 18.85 -10.71 6.64
N PHE A 71 18.03 -10.45 5.63
CA PHE A 71 16.69 -11.01 5.50
C PHE A 71 16.68 -12.12 4.46
N GLU A 72 16.07 -13.26 4.77
CA GLU A 72 15.95 -14.39 3.84
C GLU A 72 14.50 -14.53 3.37
N HIS A 73 14.33 -14.67 2.04
CA HIS A 73 13.04 -14.82 1.37
C HIS A 73 13.26 -15.53 0.03
N ASN A 74 12.44 -16.53 -0.35
CA ASN A 74 12.51 -17.23 -1.64
C ASN A 74 13.96 -17.52 -2.09
N ASN A 75 14.75 -18.14 -1.20
CA ASN A 75 16.16 -18.52 -1.35
C ASN A 75 17.17 -17.38 -1.65
N LYS A 76 16.73 -16.12 -1.85
CA LYS A 76 17.59 -14.93 -1.90
C LYS A 76 17.81 -14.34 -0.49
N LYS A 77 19.03 -13.84 -0.26
CA LYS A 77 19.45 -13.21 1.01
C LYS A 77 19.67 -11.72 0.76
N ILE A 78 18.81 -10.88 1.34
CA ILE A 78 18.82 -9.43 1.18
C ILE A 78 19.63 -8.82 2.33
N VAL A 79 20.77 -8.22 2.01
CA VAL A 79 21.73 -7.66 2.98
C VAL A 79 21.58 -6.14 3.03
N ILE A 80 21.23 -5.60 4.21
CA ILE A 80 21.19 -4.16 4.46
C ILE A 80 22.28 -3.80 5.47
N GLY A 81 23.28 -3.03 5.04
CA GLY A 81 24.26 -2.41 5.93
C GLY A 81 23.96 -0.93 6.15
N ARG A 82 24.13 -0.41 7.36
CA ARG A 82 24.05 1.03 7.68
C ARG A 82 25.25 1.47 8.48
N SER A 83 25.92 2.53 8.02
CA SER A 83 26.98 3.15 8.79
C SER A 83 26.40 3.81 10.05
N ASN A 84 27.10 3.64 11.16
CA ASN A 84 26.87 4.40 12.40
C ASN A 84 27.32 5.86 12.22
N ARG A 85 28.53 6.06 11.68
CA ARG A 85 29.14 7.38 11.46
C ARG A 85 28.49 8.21 10.34
N GLN A 86 27.85 7.57 9.36
CA GLN A 86 27.16 8.25 8.25
C GLN A 86 25.71 7.74 8.08
N PRO A 87 24.77 8.11 8.98
CA PRO A 87 23.42 7.52 9.03
C PRO A 87 22.56 7.69 7.77
N THR A 88 22.88 8.65 6.90
CA THR A 88 22.17 8.87 5.63
C THR A 88 22.57 7.87 4.53
N LYS A 89 23.66 7.12 4.73
CA LYS A 89 24.18 6.12 3.78
C LYS A 89 23.81 4.70 4.19
N CYS A 90 23.54 3.89 3.18
CA CYS A 90 23.29 2.46 3.32
C CYS A 90 24.09 1.67 2.28
N TYR A 91 24.40 0.42 2.62
CA TYR A 91 24.89 -0.61 1.72
C TYR A 91 23.72 -1.55 1.41
N PHE A 92 23.68 -2.04 0.17
CA PHE A 92 22.68 -3.01 -0.28
C PHE A 92 23.33 -4.10 -1.08
N ALA A 93 22.85 -5.33 -0.90
CA ALA A 93 23.09 -6.42 -1.82
C ALA A 93 21.93 -7.42 -1.74
N VAL A 94 21.72 -8.14 -2.83
CA VAL A 94 20.85 -9.32 -2.86
C VAL A 94 21.71 -10.46 -3.37
N GLU A 95 21.95 -11.42 -2.50
CA GLU A 95 22.85 -12.54 -2.74
C GLU A 95 22.01 -13.78 -3.01
N TYR A 96 22.19 -14.36 -4.20
CA TYR A 96 21.35 -15.43 -4.75
C TYR A 96 21.99 -16.83 -4.65
N SER A 97 23.22 -16.93 -4.12
CA SER A 97 23.87 -18.23 -3.94
C SER A 97 23.34 -18.95 -2.69
N VAL A 98 23.06 -20.24 -2.86
CA VAL A 98 22.76 -21.16 -1.76
C VAL A 98 23.95 -21.18 -0.79
N ASP A 99 25.17 -21.24 -1.32
CA ASP A 99 26.45 -21.25 -0.58
C ASP A 99 26.77 -19.95 0.15
N PHE A 100 25.97 -18.88 -0.04
CA PHE A 100 26.17 -17.64 0.71
C PHE A 100 25.79 -17.84 2.19
N ILE A 101 26.78 -18.12 3.01
CA ILE A 101 26.66 -18.18 4.49
C ILE A 101 27.12 -16.83 5.04
N ALA A 102 26.17 -16.04 5.55
CA ALA A 102 26.40 -14.69 6.04
C ALA A 102 27.49 -14.63 7.12
N ASP A 103 27.46 -15.61 8.03
CA ASP A 103 28.22 -15.76 9.27
C ASP A 103 29.75 -15.64 9.10
N ASN A 104 30.27 -15.93 7.88
CA ASN A 104 31.68 -15.79 7.54
C ASN A 104 31.95 -14.76 6.42
N ILE A 105 30.99 -14.57 5.50
CA ILE A 105 31.18 -13.73 4.31
C ILE A 105 31.00 -12.24 4.62
N ILE A 106 30.06 -11.87 5.51
CA ILE A 106 29.72 -10.47 5.77
C ILE A 106 30.68 -9.88 6.81
N ASN A 107 31.73 -9.25 6.30
CA ASN A 107 32.77 -8.58 7.09
C ASN A 107 33.15 -7.22 6.48
N ALA A 108 34.14 -6.52 7.05
CA ALA A 108 34.57 -5.22 6.55
C ALA A 108 35.01 -5.22 5.08
N ASN A 109 35.57 -6.33 4.57
CA ASN A 109 36.01 -6.42 3.16
C ASN A 109 34.82 -6.62 2.21
N TYR A 110 33.78 -7.34 2.62
CA TYR A 110 32.53 -7.44 1.87
C TYR A 110 31.96 -6.05 1.60
N PHE A 111 31.83 -5.19 2.63
CA PHE A 111 31.31 -3.84 2.44
C PHE A 111 32.27 -2.89 1.68
N LYS A 112 33.60 -3.06 1.76
CA LYS A 112 34.55 -2.30 0.91
C LYS A 112 34.30 -2.52 -0.60
N SER A 113 33.76 -3.67 -1.00
CA SER A 113 33.43 -3.98 -2.40
C SER A 113 32.14 -3.32 -2.91
N LYS A 114 31.23 -2.93 -1.99
CA LYS A 114 29.88 -2.42 -2.31
C LYS A 114 29.88 -0.89 -2.21
N LYS A 115 29.29 -0.19 -3.19
CA LYS A 115 29.13 1.27 -3.14
C LYS A 115 28.01 1.66 -2.15
N THR A 116 28.26 2.64 -1.29
CA THR A 116 27.20 3.25 -0.46
C THR A 116 26.21 4.04 -1.32
N ARG A 117 24.91 3.86 -1.09
CA ARG A 117 23.81 4.63 -1.69
C ARG A 117 23.03 5.39 -0.62
N SER A 118 22.12 6.29 -1.00
CA SER A 118 21.29 6.99 -0.02
C SER A 118 20.29 6.05 0.65
N ARG A 119 19.92 6.35 1.90
CA ARG A 119 18.90 5.60 2.64
C ARG A 119 17.56 5.49 1.89
N LEU A 120 17.19 6.48 1.06
CA LEU A 120 15.92 6.47 0.32
C LEU A 120 15.97 5.54 -0.91
N GLU A 121 17.10 5.48 -1.61
CA GLU A 121 17.33 4.53 -2.69
C GLU A 121 17.27 3.09 -2.16
N VAL A 122 18.10 2.76 -1.16
CA VAL A 122 18.17 1.39 -0.64
C VAL A 122 16.85 0.96 0.01
N GLN A 123 16.11 1.91 0.60
CA GLN A 123 14.75 1.66 1.06
C GLN A 123 13.81 1.30 -0.11
N LYS A 124 13.88 2.02 -1.25
CA LYS A 124 13.09 1.68 -2.44
C LYS A 124 13.48 0.31 -3.00
N ASP A 125 14.76 0.06 -3.24
CA ASP A 125 15.26 -1.23 -3.73
C ASP A 125 14.79 -2.40 -2.84
N PHE A 126 14.89 -2.25 -1.52
CA PHE A 126 14.42 -3.25 -0.56
C PHE A 126 12.90 -3.45 -0.65
N GLU A 127 12.11 -2.38 -0.63
CA GLU A 127 10.65 -2.42 -0.74
C GLU A 127 10.20 -3.10 -2.06
N GLU A 128 10.86 -2.82 -3.18
CA GLU A 128 10.61 -3.49 -4.47
C GLU A 128 10.93 -5.00 -4.44
N HIS A 129 12.00 -5.41 -3.75
CA HIS A 129 12.37 -6.82 -3.58
C HIS A 129 11.45 -7.61 -2.61
N LEU A 130 10.57 -6.92 -1.88
CA LEU A 130 9.47 -7.54 -1.13
C LEU A 130 8.13 -7.55 -1.90
N GLY A 131 8.08 -6.93 -3.09
CA GLY A 131 6.84 -6.64 -3.80
C GLY A 131 6.05 -5.44 -3.25
N LEU A 132 6.59 -4.69 -2.27
CA LEU A 132 5.97 -3.52 -1.63
C LEU A 132 6.14 -2.26 -2.50
N SER A 133 5.65 -2.33 -3.74
CA SER A 133 5.81 -1.30 -4.76
C SER A 133 4.49 -0.56 -4.99
N VAL A 134 4.25 0.46 -4.16
CA VAL A 134 3.15 1.42 -4.35
C VAL A 134 3.68 2.83 -4.06
N GLU A 135 3.81 3.62 -5.12
CA GLU A 135 4.50 4.91 -5.08
C GLU A 135 3.60 6.08 -4.65
N ASP A 136 2.28 6.01 -4.84
CA ASP A 136 1.32 7.05 -4.47
C ASP A 136 0.02 6.43 -3.92
N THR A 137 -0.46 6.93 -2.78
CA THR A 137 -1.77 6.57 -2.19
C THR A 137 -2.66 7.80 -1.96
N SER A 138 -2.28 8.97 -2.49
CA SER A 138 -3.04 10.21 -2.37
C SER A 138 -4.25 10.24 -3.31
N LEU A 139 -5.41 10.62 -2.78
CA LEU A 139 -6.67 10.70 -3.55
C LEU A 139 -6.99 12.15 -3.96
N THR A 140 -6.50 13.14 -3.20
CA THR A 140 -6.67 14.57 -3.50
C THR A 140 -5.34 15.32 -3.49
N GLU A 141 -5.27 16.47 -4.16
CA GLU A 141 -4.07 17.34 -4.13
C GLU A 141 -3.80 17.90 -2.71
N ASN A 142 -4.81 17.96 -1.84
CA ASN A 142 -4.64 18.36 -0.44
C ASN A 142 -3.98 17.27 0.42
N ASP A 143 -4.10 15.99 0.04
CA ASP A 143 -3.50 14.86 0.77
C ASP A 143 -1.96 14.84 0.73
N TYR A 144 -1.34 15.51 -0.25
CA TYR A 144 0.13 15.66 -0.31
C TYR A 144 0.69 16.31 0.97
N ASN A 145 -0.06 17.24 1.59
CA ASN A 145 0.34 17.88 2.85
C ASN A 145 0.28 16.94 4.07
N LEU A 146 -0.41 15.81 3.97
CA LEU A 146 -0.58 14.82 5.06
C LEU A 146 0.39 13.63 4.98
N ASN A 147 1.38 13.67 4.08
CA ASN A 147 2.36 12.59 3.84
C ASN A 147 1.75 11.24 3.38
N LYS A 148 0.53 11.21 2.82
CA LYS A 148 -0.06 10.03 2.15
C LYS A 148 0.61 9.67 0.79
N GLY A 149 1.92 9.92 0.65
CA GLY A 149 2.61 10.06 -0.63
C GLY A 149 3.65 8.98 -0.98
N LYS A 150 3.83 7.96 -0.13
CA LYS A 150 4.46 6.67 -0.50
C LYS A 150 4.11 5.60 0.55
N VAL A 151 3.95 4.36 0.10
CA VAL A 151 3.93 3.19 1.01
C VAL A 151 5.35 2.86 1.45
N SER A 152 5.51 2.36 2.68
CA SER A 152 6.84 2.00 3.19
C SER A 152 6.84 0.92 4.26
N ILE A 153 7.89 0.09 4.25
CA ILE A 153 8.22 -0.83 5.35
C ILE A 153 8.38 -0.10 6.70
N ARG A 154 8.74 1.21 6.68
CA ARG A 154 8.77 2.07 7.87
C ARG A 154 7.44 2.17 8.60
N ASN A 155 6.31 1.89 7.97
CA ASN A 155 5.01 1.92 8.64
C ASN A 155 4.65 0.52 9.18
N ALA A 156 4.95 -0.53 8.42
CA ALA A 156 4.80 -1.92 8.85
C ALA A 156 5.61 -2.30 10.12
N THR A 157 6.70 -1.59 10.46
CA THR A 157 7.47 -1.86 11.69
C THR A 157 6.65 -1.80 12.99
N SER A 158 5.52 -1.09 13.02
CA SER A 158 4.60 -1.08 14.17
C SER A 158 3.93 -2.44 14.42
N LEU A 159 3.99 -3.36 13.44
CA LEU A 159 3.47 -4.74 13.50
C LEU A 159 4.55 -5.75 13.93
N PHE A 160 5.84 -5.42 13.78
CA PHE A 160 6.96 -6.34 14.06
C PHE A 160 7.49 -6.22 15.50
N PHE A 161 7.29 -5.08 16.18
CA PHE A 161 8.02 -4.76 17.41
C PHE A 161 7.10 -4.53 18.62
N GLN A 162 7.36 -5.30 19.68
CA GLN A 162 6.89 -5.04 21.04
C GLN A 162 8.10 -4.75 21.94
N HIS A 163 8.37 -3.47 22.17
CA HIS A 163 9.42 -3.01 23.07
C HIS A 163 9.00 -3.20 24.54
N GLN A 164 9.96 -3.27 25.46
CA GLN A 164 9.69 -3.52 26.89
C GLN A 164 8.70 -2.53 27.53
N ASN A 165 8.73 -1.25 27.16
CA ASN A 165 7.82 -0.23 27.69
C ASN A 165 6.41 -0.24 27.06
N LEU A 166 6.21 -1.08 26.03
CA LEU A 166 4.98 -1.20 25.27
C LEU A 166 4.27 -2.52 25.56
N ILE A 167 4.99 -3.62 25.77
CA ILE A 167 4.35 -4.91 26.07
C ILE A 167 3.65 -4.87 27.44
N ALA A 168 2.39 -5.31 27.48
CA ALA A 168 1.48 -5.14 28.61
C ALA A 168 1.15 -3.67 28.97
N ASN A 169 1.23 -2.73 28.02
CA ASN A 169 0.87 -1.33 28.25
C ASN A 169 -0.64 -1.09 28.08
N LYS A 170 -1.33 -0.85 29.20
CA LYS A 170 -2.79 -0.66 29.25
C LYS A 170 -3.38 0.43 28.34
N HIS A 171 -2.56 1.34 27.79
CA HIS A 171 -3.03 2.42 26.92
C HIS A 171 -2.64 2.29 25.44
N SER A 172 -1.72 1.38 25.07
CA SER A 172 -1.13 1.40 23.72
C SER A 172 -0.61 0.03 23.29
N LEU A 173 -1.29 -0.58 22.31
CA LEU A 173 -0.87 -1.85 21.69
C LEU A 173 0.34 -1.67 20.75
N PHE A 174 0.30 -0.65 19.89
CA PHE A 174 1.21 -0.52 18.74
C PHE A 174 2.30 0.53 18.95
N CYS A 175 3.53 0.19 18.57
CA CYS A 175 4.64 1.14 18.61
C CYS A 175 4.36 2.29 17.65
N ARG A 176 4.73 3.52 18.04
CA ARG A 176 4.59 4.75 17.26
C ARG A 176 3.15 5.26 17.00
N PHE A 177 2.13 4.67 17.65
CA PHE A 177 0.73 5.12 17.52
C PHE A 177 0.40 6.38 18.36
N ASP A 178 1.33 6.81 19.23
CA ASP A 178 1.36 8.13 19.88
C ASP A 178 1.20 9.30 18.89
N ASN A 179 1.64 9.09 17.65
CA ASN A 179 1.64 10.08 16.61
C ASN A 179 0.56 9.77 15.57
N PHE A 180 -0.50 10.58 15.56
CA PHE A 180 -1.66 10.45 14.66
C PHE A 180 -1.30 10.26 13.18
N ILE A 181 -0.26 10.95 12.68
CA ILE A 181 0.16 10.81 11.27
C ILE A 181 0.76 9.42 11.03
N LYS A 182 1.55 8.90 11.98
CA LYS A 182 2.14 7.56 11.88
C LYS A 182 1.07 6.47 12.00
N SER A 183 0.20 6.50 13.01
CA SER A 183 -0.87 5.49 13.17
C SER A 183 -1.79 5.47 11.95
N ARG A 184 -2.25 6.63 11.49
CA ARG A 184 -3.04 6.73 10.26
C ARG A 184 -2.30 6.17 9.05
N SER A 185 -0.99 6.38 8.95
CA SER A 185 -0.16 5.82 7.86
C SER A 185 0.05 4.30 7.95
N VAL A 186 -0.10 3.68 9.13
CA VAL A 186 -0.12 2.20 9.24
C VAL A 186 -1.48 1.67 8.80
N ILE A 187 -2.56 2.27 9.30
CA ILE A 187 -3.95 1.90 8.99
C ILE A 187 -4.24 2.02 7.49
N ASP A 188 -3.98 3.20 6.88
CA ASP A 188 -4.22 3.47 5.45
C ASP A 188 -3.38 2.59 4.49
N GLN A 189 -2.32 1.95 5.00
CA GLN A 189 -1.41 1.08 4.23
C GLN A 189 -1.56 -0.41 4.59
N PHE A 190 -2.36 -0.77 5.61
CA PHE A 190 -2.51 -2.16 6.04
C PHE A 190 -3.08 -3.09 4.96
N PRO A 191 -4.10 -2.71 4.17
CA PRO A 191 -4.55 -3.51 3.02
C PRO A 191 -3.46 -3.79 1.99
N ILE A 192 -2.49 -2.88 1.84
CA ILE A 192 -1.34 -3.04 0.95
C ILE A 192 -0.35 -4.02 1.56
N PHE A 193 -0.04 -3.89 2.85
CA PHE A 193 0.84 -4.83 3.56
C PHE A 193 0.32 -6.27 3.57
N MET A 194 -1.01 -6.47 3.57
CA MET A 194 -1.67 -7.78 3.47
C MET A 194 -1.86 -8.27 2.02
N GLY A 195 -1.44 -7.49 1.02
CA GLY A 195 -1.55 -7.86 -0.41
C GLY A 195 -2.98 -7.80 -0.97
N TRP A 196 -3.90 -7.12 -0.30
CA TRP A 196 -5.31 -7.06 -0.69
C TRP A 196 -5.60 -6.09 -1.83
N VAL A 197 -4.78 -5.03 -1.93
CA VAL A 197 -4.85 -3.94 -2.92
C VAL A 197 -3.43 -3.50 -3.31
N ASP A 198 -3.31 -2.89 -4.49
CA ASP A 198 -2.07 -2.50 -5.15
C ASP A 198 -2.11 -1.03 -5.61
N SER A 199 -1.13 -0.58 -6.41
CA SER A 199 -1.13 0.79 -6.95
C SER A 199 -2.27 1.04 -7.95
N ARG A 200 -2.73 0.00 -8.68
CA ARG A 200 -3.90 0.08 -9.58
C ARG A 200 -5.18 0.41 -8.81
N TYR A 201 -5.39 -0.14 -7.61
CA TYR A 201 -6.55 0.22 -6.76
C TYR A 201 -6.59 1.71 -6.41
N TYR A 202 -5.49 2.29 -5.91
CA TYR A 202 -5.45 3.73 -5.57
C TYR A 202 -5.56 4.61 -6.82
N ARG A 203 -4.98 4.18 -7.94
CA ARG A 203 -5.10 4.83 -9.26
C ARG A 203 -6.55 4.87 -9.75
N LEU A 204 -7.29 3.76 -9.65
CA LEU A 204 -8.72 3.70 -9.98
C LEU A 204 -9.54 4.60 -9.04
N LYS A 205 -9.28 4.54 -7.72
CA LYS A 205 -10.02 5.34 -6.74
C LYS A 205 -9.80 6.85 -6.92
N LYS A 206 -8.55 7.27 -7.21
CA LYS A 206 -8.20 8.64 -7.59
C LYS A 206 -8.94 9.07 -8.86
N ARG A 207 -9.01 8.19 -9.87
CA ARG A 207 -9.75 8.46 -11.11
C ARG A 207 -11.26 8.60 -10.88
N SER A 208 -11.88 7.70 -10.12
CA SER A 208 -13.29 7.78 -9.71
C SER A 208 -13.60 9.11 -9.02
N GLU A 209 -12.77 9.51 -8.03
CA GLU A 209 -12.90 10.81 -7.36
C GLU A 209 -12.70 12.03 -8.30
N GLU A 210 -11.79 11.97 -9.27
CA GLU A 210 -11.61 13.03 -10.27
C GLU A 210 -12.81 13.13 -11.23
N LEU A 211 -13.36 11.99 -11.66
CA LEU A 211 -14.53 11.91 -12.53
C LEU A 211 -15.78 12.43 -11.81
N GLU A 212 -16.02 12.03 -10.56
CA GLU A 212 -17.08 12.60 -9.73
C GLU A 212 -17.00 14.14 -9.67
N LYS A 213 -15.79 14.69 -9.42
CA LYS A 213 -15.59 16.14 -9.30
C LYS A 213 -15.84 16.87 -10.62
N GLN A 214 -15.51 16.24 -11.76
CA GLN A 214 -15.83 16.75 -13.09
C GLN A 214 -17.34 16.70 -13.37
N ILE A 215 -18.01 15.57 -13.14
CA ILE A 215 -19.46 15.41 -13.34
C ILE A 215 -20.22 16.39 -12.45
N LYS A 216 -19.91 16.47 -11.14
CA LYS A 216 -20.53 17.39 -10.18
C LYS A 216 -20.30 18.87 -10.53
N LYS A 217 -19.24 19.20 -11.29
CA LYS A 217 -19.03 20.54 -11.86
C LYS A 217 -19.93 20.78 -13.08
N ILE A 218 -19.95 19.85 -14.04
CA ILE A 218 -20.72 20.01 -15.29
C ILE A 218 -22.22 20.03 -14.99
N ASP A 219 -22.74 19.10 -14.17
CA ASP A 219 -24.13 19.09 -13.68
C ASP A 219 -24.53 20.46 -13.06
N LYS A 220 -23.59 21.16 -12.42
CA LYS A 220 -23.80 22.47 -11.78
C LYS A 220 -23.69 23.64 -12.76
N GLU A 221 -22.99 23.48 -13.87
CA GLU A 221 -22.92 24.45 -14.96
C GLU A 221 -24.18 24.33 -15.85
N GLU A 222 -24.63 23.12 -16.17
CA GLU A 222 -25.91 22.89 -16.86
C GLU A 222 -27.10 23.42 -16.06
N LYS A 223 -27.17 23.15 -14.75
CA LYS A 223 -28.23 23.68 -13.86
C LYS A 223 -28.22 25.21 -13.73
N LYS A 224 -27.13 25.90 -14.08
CA LYS A 224 -27.09 27.37 -14.20
C LYS A 224 -27.53 27.85 -15.59
N THR A 225 -27.30 27.07 -16.64
CA THR A 225 -27.68 27.38 -18.02
C THR A 225 -29.15 27.06 -18.31
N GLN A 226 -29.77 26.18 -17.51
CA GLN A 226 -31.22 25.98 -17.48
C GLN A 226 -31.95 27.19 -16.85
N LEU A 227 -32.00 28.30 -17.59
CA LEU A 227 -32.82 29.48 -17.26
C LEU A 227 -34.29 29.08 -17.02
N ASP A 228 -34.96 29.72 -16.08
CA ASP A 228 -36.38 29.45 -15.80
C ASP A 228 -37.28 29.83 -17.00
N ILE A 229 -38.47 29.21 -17.10
CA ILE A 229 -39.45 29.47 -18.16
C ILE A 229 -39.86 30.96 -18.17
N GLN A 230 -40.00 31.59 -17.00
CA GLN A 230 -40.33 33.01 -16.92
C GLN A 230 -39.15 33.89 -17.34
N GLU A 231 -37.92 33.56 -16.93
CA GLU A 231 -36.71 34.30 -17.32
C GLU A 231 -36.41 34.17 -18.83
N LYS A 232 -36.68 33.00 -19.42
CA LYS A 232 -36.67 32.76 -20.88
C LYS A 232 -37.70 33.63 -21.60
N ARG A 233 -38.90 33.78 -21.04
CA ARG A 233 -39.98 34.62 -21.60
C ARG A 233 -39.57 36.09 -21.62
N GLU A 234 -39.07 36.62 -20.52
CA GLU A 234 -38.64 38.03 -20.41
C GLU A 234 -37.48 38.37 -21.36
N LYS A 235 -36.50 37.46 -21.48
CA LYS A 235 -35.35 37.63 -22.39
C LYS A 235 -35.71 37.64 -23.88
N LEU A 236 -36.86 37.08 -24.29
CA LEU A 236 -37.45 37.31 -25.62
C LEU A 236 -38.32 38.58 -25.66
N LEU A 237 -39.22 38.73 -24.68
CA LEU A 237 -40.25 39.77 -24.68
C LEU A 237 -39.65 41.19 -24.73
N ILE A 238 -38.60 41.45 -23.94
CA ILE A 238 -38.00 42.79 -23.84
C ILE A 238 -37.38 43.22 -25.18
N PRO A 239 -36.46 42.47 -25.82
CA PRO A 239 -35.92 42.84 -27.13
C PRO A 239 -36.95 42.85 -28.27
N ILE A 240 -37.96 41.95 -28.27
CA ILE A 240 -39.02 41.98 -29.30
C ILE A 240 -39.84 43.27 -29.19
N ARG A 241 -40.26 43.66 -27.98
CA ARG A 241 -40.97 44.93 -27.74
C ARG A 241 -40.12 46.14 -28.19
N GLU A 242 -38.80 46.10 -27.95
CA GLU A 242 -37.84 47.11 -28.38
C GLU A 242 -37.75 47.22 -29.92
N TYR A 243 -37.70 46.08 -30.62
CA TYR A 243 -37.64 46.01 -32.09
C TYR A 243 -38.90 46.62 -32.75
N TYR A 244 -40.09 46.24 -32.28
CA TYR A 244 -41.35 46.77 -32.79
C TYR A 244 -41.47 48.28 -32.54
N ARG A 245 -41.01 48.76 -31.38
CA ARG A 245 -41.02 50.19 -31.03
C ARG A 245 -40.18 51.05 -31.99
N ILE A 246 -38.98 50.58 -32.38
CA ILE A 246 -38.11 51.32 -33.31
C ILE A 246 -38.69 51.36 -34.73
N LEU A 247 -39.47 50.34 -35.11
CA LEU A 247 -40.24 50.33 -36.36
C LEU A 247 -41.55 51.14 -36.31
N ASN A 248 -41.84 51.84 -35.21
CA ASN A 248 -43.13 52.51 -34.93
C ASN A 248 -44.36 51.58 -35.03
N LEU A 249 -44.18 50.28 -34.80
CA LEU A 249 -45.25 49.29 -34.79
C LEU A 249 -45.79 49.08 -33.37
N LYS A 250 -47.11 48.94 -33.23
CA LYS A 250 -47.71 48.52 -31.96
C LYS A 250 -47.45 47.04 -31.73
N PHE A 251 -46.71 46.72 -30.66
CA PHE A 251 -46.67 45.36 -30.12
C PHE A 251 -47.94 45.12 -29.29
N LEU A 252 -48.64 44.01 -29.54
CA LEU A 252 -49.93 43.69 -28.92
C LEU A 252 -49.88 42.41 -28.04
N ASP A 253 -48.71 41.78 -27.96
CA ASP A 253 -48.52 40.41 -27.46
C ASP A 253 -47.75 40.38 -26.13
N GLU A 254 -48.08 41.30 -25.23
CA GLU A 254 -47.44 41.46 -23.91
C GLU A 254 -47.55 40.18 -23.07
N ASP A 255 -48.75 39.57 -23.05
CA ASP A 255 -49.04 38.32 -22.34
C ASP A 255 -48.78 37.03 -23.14
N ALA A 256 -47.99 37.12 -24.22
CA ALA A 256 -47.67 35.97 -25.05
C ALA A 256 -46.88 34.88 -24.30
N SER A 257 -47.27 33.62 -24.55
CA SER A 257 -46.54 32.43 -24.12
C SER A 257 -45.17 32.33 -24.79
N LEU A 258 -44.26 31.57 -24.18
CA LEU A 258 -42.88 31.43 -24.65
C LEU A 258 -42.81 30.98 -26.12
N ASP A 259 -43.67 30.06 -26.56
CA ASP A 259 -43.68 29.57 -27.94
C ASP A 259 -44.28 30.56 -28.95
N LYS A 260 -45.24 31.39 -28.52
CA LYS A 260 -45.71 32.52 -29.34
C LYS A 260 -44.61 33.57 -29.51
N LEU A 261 -43.82 33.84 -28.45
CA LEU A 261 -42.64 34.69 -28.55
C LEU A 261 -41.54 34.10 -29.44
N LYS A 262 -41.28 32.77 -29.38
CA LYS A 262 -40.37 32.10 -30.34
C LYS A 262 -40.83 32.25 -31.79
N TYR A 263 -42.14 32.17 -32.04
CA TYR A 263 -42.71 32.36 -33.39
C TYR A 263 -42.51 33.81 -33.87
N LEU A 264 -42.82 34.81 -33.04
CA LEU A 264 -42.62 36.22 -33.37
C LEU A 264 -41.13 36.55 -33.61
N ALA A 265 -40.24 36.04 -32.75
CA ALA A 265 -38.80 36.18 -32.87
C ALA A 265 -38.19 35.60 -34.15
N ARG A 266 -38.84 34.58 -34.75
CA ARG A 266 -38.44 33.99 -36.04
C ARG A 266 -39.01 34.75 -37.26
N ASN A 267 -40.08 35.52 -37.08
CA ASN A 267 -40.83 36.19 -38.15
C ASN A 267 -40.78 37.73 -37.99
N LEU A 268 -39.61 38.27 -37.64
CA LEU A 268 -39.41 39.71 -37.48
C LEU A 268 -39.51 40.46 -38.84
N PRO A 269 -40.10 41.68 -38.86
CA PRO A 269 -40.15 42.53 -40.05
C PRO A 269 -38.83 42.73 -40.81
N PHE A 270 -38.92 42.91 -42.12
CA PHE A 270 -37.77 42.94 -43.04
C PHE A 270 -36.99 44.27 -43.03
N VAL A 271 -35.70 44.24 -43.41
CA VAL A 271 -34.78 45.38 -43.38
C VAL A 271 -34.00 45.48 -44.72
N PRO A 272 -34.14 46.57 -45.51
CA PRO A 272 -33.69 46.64 -46.92
C PRO A 272 -32.16 46.72 -47.08
N LEU A 273 -31.58 45.97 -48.04
CA LEU A 273 -30.14 45.71 -48.17
C LEU A 273 -29.44 46.47 -49.31
N ASN A 274 -28.11 46.66 -49.15
CA ASN A 274 -27.09 46.43 -50.18
C ASN A 274 -25.70 46.30 -49.49
N ALA A 275 -24.67 45.86 -50.23
CA ALA A 275 -23.36 45.39 -49.72
C ALA A 275 -22.19 46.29 -50.22
N GLU A 276 -20.90 46.12 -49.91
CA GLU A 276 -20.11 45.07 -49.21
C GLU A 276 -19.23 45.71 -48.08
N GLN A 277 -18.10 45.21 -47.55
CA GLN A 277 -17.21 44.04 -47.76
C GLN A 277 -16.35 43.79 -46.49
N ASN A 278 -15.61 42.67 -46.37
CA ASN A 278 -14.45 42.55 -45.46
C ASN A 278 -13.55 41.31 -45.72
N VAL A 279 -12.26 41.38 -45.35
CA VAL A 279 -11.24 40.31 -45.54
C VAL A 279 -10.39 40.10 -44.29
N ASP A 280 -10.68 39.07 -43.48
CA ASP A 280 -9.63 38.36 -42.68
C ASP A 280 -10.03 36.99 -42.09
N PHE A 281 -11.33 36.71 -41.90
CA PHE A 281 -11.85 35.53 -41.17
C PHE A 281 -11.17 34.19 -41.50
N ASN A 282 -10.91 33.90 -42.79
CA ASN A 282 -10.28 32.64 -43.20
C ASN A 282 -8.85 32.46 -42.65
N LYS A 283 -8.09 33.54 -42.38
CA LYS A 283 -6.78 33.42 -41.73
C LYS A 283 -6.91 32.99 -40.27
N GLN A 284 -7.88 33.56 -39.55
CA GLN A 284 -8.14 33.21 -38.15
C GLN A 284 -8.61 31.76 -38.02
N LEU A 285 -9.55 31.31 -38.86
CA LEU A 285 -10.03 29.93 -38.84
C LEU A 285 -8.90 28.93 -39.12
N ASN A 286 -8.11 29.15 -40.18
CA ASN A 286 -6.95 28.32 -40.51
C ASN A 286 -5.88 28.31 -39.38
N SER A 287 -5.81 29.37 -38.56
CA SER A 287 -4.91 29.41 -37.41
C SER A 287 -5.39 28.56 -36.23
N LEU A 288 -6.70 28.43 -36.04
CA LEU A 288 -7.29 27.56 -35.01
C LEU A 288 -7.28 26.09 -35.41
N GLU A 289 -7.52 25.80 -36.69
CA GLU A 289 -7.43 24.43 -37.22
C GLU A 289 -6.00 23.87 -37.05
N LYS A 290 -4.96 24.66 -37.38
CA LYS A 290 -3.56 24.29 -37.09
C LYS A 290 -3.24 24.12 -35.60
N LYS A 291 -3.92 24.83 -34.68
CA LYS A 291 -3.79 24.57 -33.23
C LYS A 291 -4.44 23.24 -32.86
N LYS A 292 -5.67 23.00 -33.32
CA LYS A 292 -6.41 21.75 -33.08
C LYS A 292 -5.63 20.53 -33.55
N ASP A 293 -5.07 20.56 -34.76
CA ASP A 293 -4.32 19.43 -35.32
C ASP A 293 -3.06 19.11 -34.50
N LYS A 294 -2.40 20.14 -33.97
CA LYS A 294 -1.24 19.99 -33.07
C LYS A 294 -1.64 19.34 -31.74
N GLU A 295 -2.73 19.79 -31.11
CA GLU A 295 -3.21 19.21 -29.85
C GLU A 295 -3.76 17.79 -30.04
N LEU A 296 -4.41 17.50 -31.18
CA LEU A 296 -4.81 16.14 -31.56
C LEU A 296 -3.60 15.21 -31.74
N THR A 297 -2.54 15.69 -32.40
CA THR A 297 -1.29 14.93 -32.56
C THR A 297 -0.70 14.59 -31.18
N SER A 298 -0.59 15.57 -30.28
CA SER A 298 -0.01 15.29 -28.95
C SER A 298 -0.96 14.57 -27.99
N LEU A 299 -2.27 14.57 -28.23
CA LEU A 299 -3.22 13.67 -27.55
C LEU A 299 -3.01 12.21 -28.00
N TYR A 300 -2.77 11.99 -29.30
CA TYR A 300 -2.44 10.68 -29.85
C TYR A 300 -1.12 10.13 -29.28
N GLU A 301 -0.06 10.95 -29.26
CA GLU A 301 1.22 10.62 -28.59
C GLU A 301 1.02 10.20 -27.11
N CYS A 302 0.23 10.96 -26.35
CA CYS A 302 -0.06 10.64 -24.95
C CYS A 302 -0.83 9.32 -24.80
N ASN A 303 -1.81 9.07 -25.66
CA ASN A 303 -2.56 7.82 -25.65
C ASN A 303 -1.68 6.61 -26.03
N GLN A 304 -0.73 6.76 -26.95
CA GLN A 304 0.26 5.71 -27.23
C GLN A 304 1.14 5.41 -26.01
N LEU A 305 1.67 6.44 -25.32
CA LEU A 305 2.46 6.25 -24.10
C LEU A 305 1.64 5.61 -22.96
N ILE A 306 0.37 5.99 -22.79
CA ILE A 306 -0.56 5.36 -21.85
C ILE A 306 -0.77 3.88 -22.21
N SER A 307 -0.91 3.55 -23.50
CA SER A 307 -1.09 2.18 -23.96
C SER A 307 0.16 1.31 -23.75
N LEU A 308 1.36 1.84 -24.02
CA LEU A 308 2.64 1.14 -23.81
C LEU A 308 2.93 0.86 -22.33
N ILE A 309 2.52 1.77 -21.43
CA ILE A 309 2.63 1.52 -19.99
C ILE A 309 1.63 0.46 -19.54
N LYS A 310 0.39 0.49 -20.05
CA LYS A 310 -0.61 -0.55 -19.75
C LYS A 310 -0.19 -1.93 -20.25
N SER A 311 0.27 -2.05 -21.50
CA SER A 311 0.70 -3.34 -22.03
C SER A 311 1.90 -3.89 -21.27
N ASN A 312 2.84 -3.05 -20.82
CA ASN A 312 3.95 -3.48 -19.96
C ASN A 312 3.48 -3.91 -18.55
N GLU A 313 2.48 -3.24 -17.96
CA GLU A 313 1.87 -3.71 -16.71
C GLU A 313 1.15 -5.06 -16.89
N GLU A 314 0.46 -5.27 -18.00
CA GLU A 314 -0.24 -6.52 -18.36
C GLU A 314 0.75 -7.66 -18.68
N GLU A 315 1.75 -7.41 -19.55
CA GLU A 315 2.84 -8.34 -19.89
C GLU A 315 3.65 -8.74 -18.65
N SER A 316 3.88 -7.83 -17.70
CA SER A 316 4.58 -8.13 -16.44
C SER A 316 3.77 -9.06 -15.52
N ILE A 317 2.43 -8.89 -15.49
CA ILE A 317 1.52 -9.79 -14.78
C ILE A 317 1.48 -11.15 -15.47
N ASP A 318 1.28 -11.20 -16.78
CA ASP A 318 1.21 -12.45 -17.54
C ASP A 318 2.54 -13.21 -17.56
N TYR A 319 3.67 -12.52 -17.57
CA TYR A 319 5.00 -13.11 -17.37
C TYR A 319 5.12 -13.73 -15.97
N SER A 320 4.71 -13.01 -14.91
CA SER A 320 4.73 -13.52 -13.54
C SER A 320 3.84 -14.77 -13.39
N ASN A 321 2.61 -14.71 -13.89
CA ASN A 321 1.67 -15.84 -13.92
C ASN A 321 2.24 -17.05 -14.71
N SER A 322 2.89 -16.78 -15.84
CA SER A 322 3.55 -17.81 -16.64
C SER A 322 4.75 -18.43 -15.91
N MET A 323 5.50 -17.62 -15.15
CA MET A 323 6.64 -18.07 -14.34
C MET A 323 6.19 -18.96 -13.17
N GLU A 324 5.09 -18.59 -12.51
CA GLU A 324 4.46 -19.37 -11.46
C GLU A 324 3.93 -20.71 -12.00
N ARG A 325 3.21 -20.68 -13.12
CA ARG A 325 2.73 -21.90 -13.81
C ARG A 325 3.87 -22.79 -14.32
N LEU A 326 4.97 -22.21 -14.82
CA LEU A 326 6.17 -22.97 -15.20
C LEU A 326 6.81 -23.64 -13.99
N LYS A 327 6.80 -22.99 -12.83
CA LYS A 327 7.26 -23.56 -11.57
C LYS A 327 6.34 -24.70 -11.10
N GLU A 328 5.02 -24.53 -11.15
CA GLU A 328 4.04 -25.61 -10.83
C GLU A 328 4.25 -26.85 -11.70
N ILE A 329 4.30 -26.69 -13.03
CA ILE A 329 4.59 -27.80 -13.98
C ILE A 329 5.97 -28.41 -13.68
N SER A 330 6.94 -27.58 -13.30
CA SER A 330 8.28 -28.04 -12.92
C SER A 330 8.35 -28.64 -11.52
N GLN A 331 7.28 -28.66 -10.73
CA GLN A 331 7.20 -29.30 -9.40
C GLN A 331 6.62 -30.72 -9.43
N ASP A 332 6.11 -31.23 -10.56
CA ASP A 332 5.56 -32.60 -10.65
C ASP A 332 6.57 -33.69 -10.19
N GLU A 333 6.27 -34.32 -9.06
CA GLU A 333 7.09 -35.35 -8.42
C GLU A 333 6.89 -36.73 -9.05
N PHE A 334 7.43 -36.91 -10.26
CA PHE A 334 7.77 -38.25 -10.72
C PHE A 334 8.93 -38.80 -9.87
N GLU A 335 8.61 -39.55 -8.82
CA GLU A 335 9.58 -40.31 -8.03
C GLU A 335 10.43 -41.21 -8.94
N SER A 336 11.64 -40.75 -9.23
CA SER A 336 12.66 -41.51 -9.94
C SER A 336 13.12 -42.67 -9.05
N LYS A 337 12.45 -43.83 -9.14
CA LYS A 337 12.80 -45.05 -8.40
C LYS A 337 14.31 -45.28 -8.48
N HIS A 338 14.99 -45.22 -7.32
CA HIS A 338 16.45 -45.13 -7.23
C HIS A 338 17.22 -46.29 -7.90
N ASN A 339 16.58 -47.44 -8.09
CA ASN A 339 17.18 -48.60 -8.74
C ASN A 339 16.83 -48.68 -10.23
N VAL A 340 17.55 -47.92 -11.07
CA VAL A 340 17.49 -48.07 -12.53
C VAL A 340 18.33 -49.28 -12.96
N SER A 341 17.66 -50.41 -13.15
CA SER A 341 18.25 -51.68 -13.64
C SER A 341 17.88 -51.95 -15.10
N CYS A 342 18.71 -52.72 -15.81
CA CYS A 342 18.43 -53.14 -17.18
C CYS A 342 17.28 -54.17 -17.19
N PRO A 343 16.15 -53.95 -17.90
CA PRO A 343 15.00 -54.86 -17.86
C PRO A 343 15.23 -56.23 -18.49
N LEU A 344 16.37 -56.44 -19.18
CA LEU A 344 16.73 -57.70 -19.83
C LEU A 344 17.65 -58.60 -18.98
N CYS A 345 18.44 -58.02 -18.05
CA CYS A 345 19.44 -58.76 -17.27
C CYS A 345 19.57 -58.31 -15.80
N ASN A 346 18.72 -57.37 -15.37
CA ASN A 346 18.67 -56.74 -14.05
C ASN A 346 19.97 -56.08 -13.55
N ALA A 347 20.98 -55.90 -14.43
CA ALA A 347 22.23 -55.24 -14.09
C ALA A 347 22.01 -53.73 -13.78
N PRO A 348 22.74 -53.15 -12.80
CA PRO A 348 22.63 -51.73 -12.46
C PRO A 348 23.25 -50.84 -13.56
N VAL A 349 22.56 -49.77 -13.94
CA VAL A 349 22.97 -48.92 -15.09
C VAL A 349 23.50 -47.56 -14.61
N SER A 350 24.69 -47.57 -13.99
CA SER A 350 25.31 -46.39 -13.36
C SER A 350 25.38 -45.15 -14.25
N ASN A 351 25.75 -45.30 -15.52
CA ASN A 351 25.80 -44.17 -16.48
C ASN A 351 24.44 -43.51 -16.77
N VAL A 352 23.33 -44.24 -16.58
CA VAL A 352 21.98 -43.67 -16.68
C VAL A 352 21.58 -43.00 -15.37
N VAL A 353 21.90 -43.60 -14.22
CA VAL A 353 21.67 -42.99 -12.90
C VAL A 353 22.36 -41.63 -12.80
N ALA A 354 23.66 -41.55 -13.13
CA ALA A 354 24.43 -40.30 -13.07
C ALA A 354 23.83 -39.20 -13.98
N ARG A 355 23.34 -39.54 -15.17
CA ARG A 355 22.66 -38.58 -16.06
C ARG A 355 21.28 -38.16 -15.55
N VAL A 356 20.55 -39.07 -14.90
CA VAL A 356 19.28 -38.73 -14.24
C VAL A 356 19.52 -37.78 -13.08
N GLU A 357 20.57 -37.99 -12.28
CA GLU A 357 21.00 -37.09 -11.20
C GLU A 357 21.45 -35.71 -11.72
N GLU A 358 22.24 -35.67 -12.80
CA GLU A 358 22.66 -34.44 -13.49
C GLU A 358 21.44 -33.61 -13.98
N VAL A 359 20.47 -34.27 -14.62
CA VAL A 359 19.21 -33.63 -15.04
C VAL A 359 18.36 -33.18 -13.85
N LYS A 360 18.33 -33.96 -12.75
CA LYS A 360 17.61 -33.58 -11.52
C LYS A 360 18.24 -32.34 -10.87
N HIS A 361 19.57 -32.25 -10.86
CA HIS A 361 20.32 -31.09 -10.39
C HIS A 361 20.07 -29.86 -11.27
N SER A 362 20.11 -30.00 -12.61
CA SER A 362 19.77 -28.90 -13.53
C SER A 362 18.31 -28.42 -13.38
N ARG A 363 17.34 -29.32 -13.19
CA ARG A 363 15.94 -28.95 -12.90
C ARG A 363 15.82 -28.21 -11.57
N MET A 364 16.57 -28.61 -10.54
CA MET A 364 16.59 -27.94 -9.24
C MET A 364 17.21 -26.53 -9.31
N LEU A 365 18.31 -26.35 -10.05
CA LEU A 365 18.89 -25.02 -10.29
C LEU A 365 17.92 -24.09 -11.03
N LEU A 366 17.24 -24.60 -12.07
CA LEU A 366 16.26 -23.84 -12.83
C LEU A 366 15.05 -23.45 -11.96
N LEU A 367 14.50 -24.39 -11.18
CA LEU A 367 13.44 -24.12 -10.21
C LEU A 367 13.82 -23.02 -9.20
N ASP A 368 15.05 -23.05 -8.70
CA ASP A 368 15.56 -22.02 -7.80
C ASP A 368 15.64 -20.65 -8.51
N GLU A 369 16.16 -20.61 -9.74
CA GLU A 369 16.20 -19.39 -10.56
C GLU A 369 14.82 -18.79 -10.84
N LEU A 370 13.82 -19.60 -11.21
CA LEU A 370 12.43 -19.15 -11.35
C LEU A 370 11.90 -18.55 -10.04
N SER A 371 12.21 -19.15 -8.89
CA SER A 371 11.72 -18.71 -7.58
C SER A 371 12.26 -17.33 -7.14
N ARG A 372 13.48 -16.98 -7.57
CA ARG A 372 14.14 -15.69 -7.27
C ARG A 372 13.43 -14.51 -7.93
N ILE A 373 12.88 -14.72 -9.14
CA ILE A 373 12.30 -13.67 -10.00
C ILE A 373 10.91 -13.22 -9.53
N ASN A 374 10.07 -14.13 -9.02
CA ASN A 374 8.63 -13.93 -8.76
C ASN A 374 8.28 -13.00 -7.56
N SER A 375 9.12 -12.00 -7.27
CA SER A 375 9.03 -11.13 -6.09
C SER A 375 9.52 -9.68 -6.30
N TYR A 376 10.03 -9.33 -7.49
CA TYR A 376 10.37 -7.95 -7.83
C TYR A 376 9.17 -7.25 -8.47
N LYS A 377 8.75 -6.09 -7.94
CA LYS A 377 7.69 -5.27 -8.53
C LYS A 377 8.12 -3.80 -8.62
N GLN A 378 7.85 -3.16 -9.76
CA GLN A 378 8.13 -1.74 -10.00
C GLN A 378 6.83 -1.00 -10.36
N ASP A 379 6.41 -0.03 -9.55
CA ASP A 379 5.18 0.74 -9.80
C ASP A 379 5.38 1.84 -10.85
N SER A 380 4.58 1.80 -11.92
CA SER A 380 4.57 2.83 -12.98
C SER A 380 3.64 4.02 -12.68
N SER A 381 2.77 3.89 -11.66
CA SER A 381 1.52 4.66 -11.58
C SER A 381 1.68 6.17 -11.51
N LYS A 382 2.79 6.72 -10.98
CA LYS A 382 3.05 8.16 -11.03
C LYS A 382 3.25 8.68 -12.46
N SER A 383 4.01 7.94 -13.28
CA SER A 383 4.21 8.26 -14.69
C SER A 383 2.87 8.20 -15.43
N LEU A 384 2.09 7.14 -15.21
CA LEU A 384 0.78 6.96 -15.84
C LEU A 384 -0.23 8.05 -15.43
N ASN A 385 -0.31 8.39 -14.14
CA ASN A 385 -1.15 9.48 -13.64
C ASN A 385 -0.76 10.84 -14.25
N SER A 386 0.54 11.11 -14.43
CA SER A 386 1.00 12.35 -15.08
C SER A 386 0.56 12.44 -16.55
N LEU A 387 0.52 11.30 -17.25
CA LEU A 387 0.03 11.22 -18.64
C LEU A 387 -1.49 11.32 -18.73
N LEU A 388 -2.24 10.71 -17.80
CA LEU A 388 -3.70 10.84 -17.72
C LEU A 388 -4.11 12.30 -17.47
N LEU A 389 -3.44 13.01 -16.56
CA LEU A 389 -3.66 14.44 -16.33
C LEU A 389 -3.27 15.31 -17.54
N LYS A 390 -2.29 14.89 -18.35
CA LYS A 390 -1.94 15.56 -19.62
C LYS A 390 -3.02 15.32 -20.69
N ARG A 391 -3.47 14.07 -20.87
CA ARG A 391 -4.55 13.64 -21.77
C ARG A 391 -5.84 14.44 -21.53
N ASP A 392 -6.26 14.55 -20.28
CA ASP A 392 -7.51 15.24 -19.91
C ASP A 392 -7.42 16.76 -20.14
N LYS A 393 -6.26 17.37 -19.85
CA LYS A 393 -6.01 18.78 -20.21
C LYS A 393 -6.04 19.00 -21.73
N GLN A 394 -5.48 18.09 -22.51
CA GLN A 394 -5.54 18.13 -23.98
C GLN A 394 -6.99 18.00 -24.50
N LYS A 395 -7.79 17.05 -23.97
CA LYS A 395 -9.24 16.95 -24.28
C LYS A 395 -9.95 18.30 -24.03
N GLN A 396 -9.70 18.95 -22.88
CA GLN A 396 -10.30 20.24 -22.54
C GLN A 396 -9.85 21.38 -23.46
N VAL A 397 -8.56 21.45 -23.83
CA VAL A 397 -8.04 22.45 -24.79
C VAL A 397 -8.67 22.27 -26.17
N ILE A 398 -8.79 21.03 -26.66
CA ILE A 398 -9.44 20.73 -27.95
C ILE A 398 -10.92 21.17 -27.93
N ALA A 399 -11.67 20.84 -26.88
CA ALA A 399 -13.06 21.26 -26.73
C ALA A 399 -13.23 22.80 -26.69
N ASN A 400 -12.29 23.52 -26.09
CA ASN A 400 -12.28 24.98 -26.10
C ASN A 400 -12.00 25.55 -27.50
N ILE A 401 -11.03 24.99 -28.24
CA ILE A 401 -10.72 25.41 -29.63
C ILE A 401 -11.91 25.10 -30.55
N GLU A 402 -12.61 23.96 -30.39
CA GLU A 402 -13.82 23.68 -31.18
C GLU A 402 -14.95 24.67 -30.89
N ASN A 403 -15.11 25.10 -29.64
CA ASN A 403 -16.07 26.15 -29.27
C ASN A 403 -15.68 27.52 -29.85
N GLU A 404 -14.39 27.89 -29.82
CA GLU A 404 -13.87 29.13 -30.43
C GLU A 404 -14.10 29.12 -31.96
N MET A 405 -13.80 28.01 -32.63
CA MET A 405 -14.10 27.81 -34.06
C MET A 405 -15.60 27.86 -34.36
N LYS A 406 -16.46 27.28 -33.50
CA LYS A 406 -17.93 27.35 -33.64
C LYS A 406 -18.41 28.79 -33.53
N GLN A 407 -17.88 29.57 -32.58
CA GLN A 407 -18.20 30.99 -32.41
C GLN A 407 -17.75 31.83 -33.60
N LEU A 408 -16.52 31.65 -34.11
CA LEU A 408 -16.03 32.35 -35.30
C LEU A 408 -16.83 32.00 -36.57
N ARG A 409 -17.18 30.72 -36.76
CA ARG A 409 -18.04 30.27 -37.87
C ARG A 409 -19.49 30.78 -37.76
N LYS A 410 -19.97 31.15 -36.56
CA LYS A 410 -21.22 31.91 -36.37
C LYS A 410 -21.05 33.40 -36.70
N LEU A 411 -20.03 34.06 -36.15
CA LEU A 411 -19.78 35.49 -36.37
C LEU A 411 -19.64 35.85 -37.86
N TYR A 412 -19.04 34.96 -38.65
CA TYR A 412 -18.94 35.11 -40.11
C TYR A 412 -20.29 35.20 -40.84
N LYS A 413 -21.39 34.66 -40.27
CA LYS A 413 -22.73 34.72 -40.89
C LYS A 413 -23.46 36.05 -40.70
N VAL A 414 -22.92 37.01 -39.95
CA VAL A 414 -23.66 38.21 -39.51
C VAL A 414 -22.88 39.50 -39.76
N LYS A 415 -23.20 40.24 -40.85
CA LYS A 415 -23.28 41.73 -40.85
C LYS A 415 -23.71 42.38 -42.18
N ASN A 416 -24.37 43.54 -42.05
CA ASN A 416 -24.21 44.76 -42.85
C ASN A 416 -24.92 45.93 -42.11
N ASN A 417 -24.36 47.14 -42.17
CA ASN A 417 -24.70 48.31 -41.33
C ASN A 417 -25.70 49.29 -42.04
N LEU A 418 -26.15 50.48 -41.56
CA LEU A 418 -25.72 51.43 -40.52
C LEU A 418 -26.85 52.02 -39.62
N ASP A 419 -26.46 52.46 -38.41
CA ASP A 419 -27.16 53.34 -37.44
C ASP A 419 -28.58 52.96 -36.99
N ILE A 420 -29.66 53.45 -37.63
CA ILE A 420 -31.03 52.96 -37.33
C ILE A 420 -31.09 51.46 -37.61
N ARG A 421 -30.42 51.03 -38.69
CA ARG A 421 -30.22 49.63 -39.01
C ARG A 421 -29.36 48.93 -37.97
N ASP A 422 -28.34 49.57 -37.42
CA ASP A 422 -27.47 48.97 -36.40
C ASP A 422 -28.23 48.77 -35.09
N SER A 423 -29.09 49.72 -34.70
CA SER A 423 -29.99 49.56 -33.55
C SER A 423 -30.94 48.37 -33.74
N LEU A 424 -31.61 48.29 -34.90
CA LEU A 424 -32.47 47.15 -35.24
C LEU A 424 -31.68 45.84 -35.36
N ASN A 425 -30.47 45.84 -35.92
CA ASN A 425 -29.60 44.67 -36.07
C ASN A 425 -29.00 44.20 -34.73
N ILE A 426 -28.70 45.12 -33.79
CA ILE A 426 -28.24 44.79 -32.44
C ILE A 426 -29.37 44.14 -31.65
N ILE A 427 -30.58 44.71 -31.71
CA ILE A 427 -31.76 44.14 -31.04
C ILE A 427 -32.17 42.82 -31.69
N ARG A 428 -32.19 42.74 -33.03
CA ARG A 428 -32.40 41.49 -33.77
C ARG A 428 -31.33 40.46 -33.43
N GLY A 429 -30.06 40.85 -33.40
CA GLY A 429 -28.95 39.98 -32.98
C GLY A 429 -29.07 39.53 -31.52
N ARG A 430 -29.67 40.34 -30.65
CA ARG A 430 -30.02 39.98 -29.25
C ARG A 430 -31.21 39.01 -29.20
N ILE A 431 -32.21 39.16 -30.06
CA ILE A 431 -33.34 38.22 -30.22
C ILE A 431 -32.83 36.89 -30.80
N GLU A 432 -32.05 36.93 -31.88
CA GLU A 432 -31.47 35.76 -32.55
C GLU A 432 -30.45 35.07 -31.64
N SER A 433 -29.62 35.80 -30.89
CA SER A 433 -28.74 35.22 -29.86
C SER A 433 -29.53 34.61 -28.69
N SER A 434 -30.64 35.22 -28.26
CA SER A 434 -31.49 34.64 -27.22
C SER A 434 -32.20 33.38 -27.72
N LEU A 435 -32.76 33.41 -28.94
CA LEU A 435 -33.28 32.23 -29.64
C LEU A 435 -32.22 31.14 -29.77
N GLU A 436 -30.99 31.49 -30.18
CA GLU A 436 -29.88 30.54 -30.24
C GLU A 436 -29.55 30.00 -28.85
N ILE A 437 -29.57 30.78 -27.76
CA ILE A 437 -29.39 30.24 -26.40
C ILE A 437 -30.51 29.25 -26.04
N PHE A 438 -31.76 29.50 -26.44
CA PHE A 438 -32.88 28.61 -26.17
C PHE A 438 -32.95 27.37 -27.09
N ILE A 439 -32.35 27.44 -28.29
CA ILE A 439 -32.23 26.33 -29.25
C ILE A 439 -30.95 25.53 -28.99
N GLU A 440 -29.85 26.18 -28.59
CA GLU A 440 -28.60 25.53 -28.18
C GLU A 440 -28.70 24.91 -26.79
N GLY A 441 -29.64 25.35 -25.96
CA GLY A 441 -30.15 24.59 -24.82
C GLY A 441 -30.78 23.24 -25.21
N GLN A 442 -31.13 23.02 -26.49
CA GLN A 442 -31.43 21.69 -27.05
C GLN A 442 -30.20 21.04 -27.72
N SER A 443 -29.19 21.81 -28.15
CA SER A 443 -27.88 21.29 -28.60
C SER A 443 -27.00 20.72 -27.47
N SER A 444 -27.60 20.42 -26.31
CA SER A 444 -27.02 19.74 -25.16
C SER A 444 -26.50 18.34 -25.50
N GLU A 445 -26.91 17.74 -26.62
CA GLU A 445 -26.45 16.41 -27.11
C GLU A 445 -24.94 16.18 -27.02
N LYS A 446 -24.09 17.18 -27.35
CA LYS A 446 -22.62 17.04 -27.23
C LYS A 446 -22.09 17.17 -25.80
N ALA A 447 -22.75 17.98 -24.95
CA ALA A 447 -22.44 18.03 -23.52
C ALA A 447 -22.85 16.71 -22.86
N ASN A 448 -24.05 16.21 -23.18
CA ASN A 448 -24.55 14.90 -22.77
C ASN A 448 -23.62 13.76 -23.21
N HIS A 449 -23.07 13.79 -24.41
CA HIS A 449 -22.12 12.75 -24.87
C HIS A 449 -20.86 12.72 -24.00
N TYR A 450 -20.21 13.88 -23.79
CA TYR A 450 -19.03 13.95 -22.92
C TYR A 450 -19.35 13.61 -21.46
N LEU A 451 -20.53 14.01 -20.97
CA LEU A 451 -21.00 13.70 -19.62
C LEU A 451 -21.32 12.20 -19.48
N SER A 452 -21.82 11.56 -20.55
CA SER A 452 -22.02 10.11 -20.63
C SER A 452 -20.70 9.36 -20.64
N GLU A 453 -19.72 9.78 -21.45
CA GLU A 453 -18.34 9.24 -21.43
C GLU A 453 -17.73 9.28 -20.02
N LEU A 454 -17.90 10.39 -19.29
CA LEU A 454 -17.40 10.52 -17.92
C LEU A 454 -18.14 9.61 -16.92
N ARG A 455 -19.45 9.38 -17.10
CA ARG A 455 -20.24 8.45 -16.26
C ARG A 455 -19.90 6.98 -16.56
N GLU A 456 -19.65 6.64 -17.82
CA GLU A 456 -19.19 5.32 -18.25
C GLU A 456 -17.76 5.02 -17.75
N GLU A 457 -16.82 5.98 -17.88
CA GLU A 457 -15.46 5.84 -17.31
C GLU A 457 -15.52 5.70 -15.77
N LEU A 458 -16.48 6.35 -15.09
CA LEU A 458 -16.69 6.24 -13.65
C LEU A 458 -17.24 4.87 -13.25
N GLU A 459 -18.28 4.38 -13.94
CA GLU A 459 -18.88 3.08 -13.67
C GLU A 459 -17.87 1.93 -13.86
N ILE A 460 -17.07 1.99 -14.93
CA ILE A 460 -15.95 1.05 -15.18
C ILE A 460 -14.88 1.13 -14.08
N CYS A 461 -14.55 2.33 -13.58
CA CYS A 461 -13.62 2.47 -12.46
C CYS A 461 -14.19 1.85 -11.18
N ASP A 462 -15.46 2.12 -10.85
CA ASP A 462 -16.11 1.64 -9.64
C ASP A 462 -16.37 0.13 -9.67
N GLU A 463 -16.65 -0.47 -10.83
CA GLU A 463 -16.66 -1.93 -11.00
C GLU A 463 -15.30 -2.57 -10.73
N GLN A 464 -14.22 -2.00 -11.30
CA GLN A 464 -12.87 -2.51 -11.04
C GLN A 464 -12.45 -2.34 -9.58
N ILE A 465 -12.90 -1.27 -8.90
CA ILE A 465 -12.70 -1.08 -7.45
C ILE A 465 -13.47 -2.14 -6.65
N ARG A 466 -14.75 -2.39 -6.98
CA ARG A 466 -15.56 -3.46 -6.36
C ARG A 466 -14.90 -4.84 -6.52
N GLY A 467 -14.27 -5.10 -7.68
CA GLY A 467 -13.53 -6.33 -7.97
C GLY A 467 -12.39 -6.67 -7.01
N TYR A 468 -11.84 -5.71 -6.25
CA TYR A 468 -10.85 -6.00 -5.21
C TYR A 468 -11.45 -6.65 -3.95
N GLY A 469 -12.77 -6.63 -3.75
CA GLY A 469 -13.44 -7.30 -2.62
C GLY A 469 -13.01 -6.82 -1.23
N LEU A 470 -12.53 -5.58 -1.10
CA LEU A 470 -11.80 -5.12 0.09
C LEU A 470 -12.62 -5.22 1.39
N GLU A 471 -13.93 -4.94 1.36
CA GLU A 471 -14.81 -5.07 2.52
C GLU A 471 -14.95 -6.53 2.99
N HIS A 472 -14.96 -7.49 2.07
CA HIS A 472 -14.96 -8.91 2.38
C HIS A 472 -13.64 -9.33 3.03
N LYS A 473 -12.50 -8.89 2.47
CA LYS A 473 -11.16 -9.17 3.01
C LYS A 473 -10.97 -8.61 4.42
N PHE A 474 -11.50 -7.41 4.71
CA PHE A 474 -11.56 -6.87 6.07
C PHE A 474 -12.41 -7.75 7.01
N SER A 475 -13.58 -8.20 6.55
CA SER A 475 -14.47 -9.08 7.33
C SER A 475 -13.80 -10.43 7.66
N GLU A 476 -13.18 -11.08 6.68
CA GLU A 476 -12.43 -12.33 6.82
C GLU A 476 -11.23 -12.16 7.77
N ALA A 477 -10.47 -11.08 7.63
CA ALA A 477 -9.33 -10.77 8.48
C ALA A 477 -9.74 -10.51 9.94
N ASN A 478 -10.83 -9.77 10.15
CA ASN A 478 -11.41 -9.53 11.46
C ASN A 478 -11.93 -10.84 12.08
N ALA A 479 -12.59 -11.71 11.31
CA ALA A 479 -13.03 -13.02 11.78
C ALA A 479 -11.83 -13.91 12.19
N LEU A 480 -10.81 -14.00 11.34
CA LEU A 480 -9.58 -14.78 11.60
C LEU A 480 -8.84 -14.28 12.85
N ILE A 481 -8.69 -12.96 12.99
CA ILE A 481 -8.04 -12.35 14.16
C ILE A 481 -8.87 -12.57 15.41
N ASN A 482 -10.19 -12.30 15.38
CA ASN A 482 -11.05 -12.44 16.56
C ASN A 482 -11.14 -13.90 17.03
N GLN A 483 -11.22 -14.87 16.12
CA GLN A 483 -11.11 -16.28 16.47
C GLN A 483 -9.76 -16.58 17.13
N THR A 484 -8.66 -16.21 16.49
CA THR A 484 -7.31 -16.54 16.95
C THR A 484 -6.99 -15.90 18.31
N MET A 485 -7.42 -14.66 18.55
CA MET A 485 -7.30 -14.00 19.85
C MET A 485 -8.06 -14.74 20.96
N ASN A 486 -9.31 -15.14 20.70
CA ASN A 486 -10.14 -15.82 21.70
C ASN A 486 -9.80 -17.31 21.86
N GLU A 487 -9.09 -17.92 20.92
CA GLU A 487 -8.38 -19.19 21.13
C GLU A 487 -7.18 -18.98 22.07
N LEU A 488 -6.27 -18.06 21.74
CA LEU A 488 -5.06 -17.79 22.53
C LEU A 488 -5.37 -17.39 23.98
N LYS A 489 -6.42 -16.58 24.21
CA LYS A 489 -6.89 -16.18 25.55
C LYS A 489 -7.22 -17.38 26.46
N LYS A 490 -7.62 -18.54 25.92
CA LYS A 490 -7.94 -19.73 26.74
C LYS A 490 -6.69 -20.33 27.37
N ASP A 491 -5.61 -20.38 26.59
CA ASP A 491 -4.31 -20.90 27.02
C ASP A 491 -3.47 -19.87 27.81
N LEU A 492 -3.64 -18.58 27.55
CA LEU A 492 -2.94 -17.50 28.25
C LEU A 492 -3.52 -17.25 29.65
N ASP A 493 -2.72 -16.59 30.49
CA ASP A 493 -3.17 -16.10 31.80
C ASP A 493 -4.15 -14.92 31.63
N PHE A 494 -5.30 -15.00 32.28
CA PHE A 494 -6.39 -14.04 32.15
C PHE A 494 -7.33 -14.17 33.35
N GLU A 495 -7.73 -13.06 33.96
CA GLU A 495 -8.60 -13.05 35.14
C GLU A 495 -9.93 -13.77 34.87
N ASP A 496 -10.27 -14.76 35.70
CA ASP A 496 -11.48 -15.59 35.52
C ASP A 496 -12.76 -14.77 35.46
N ASP A 497 -12.85 -13.69 36.26
CA ASP A 497 -13.97 -12.73 36.25
C ASP A 497 -14.22 -12.10 34.87
N LEU A 498 -13.19 -11.94 34.04
CA LEU A 498 -13.28 -11.38 32.68
C LEU A 498 -13.31 -12.46 31.59
N ARG A 499 -13.06 -13.73 31.93
CA ARG A 499 -12.72 -14.81 30.99
C ARG A 499 -13.87 -15.20 30.03
N ASP A 500 -15.11 -14.90 30.40
CA ASP A 500 -16.31 -15.05 29.56
C ASP A 500 -16.47 -13.99 28.45
N GLY A 501 -15.71 -12.90 28.45
CA GLY A 501 -15.79 -11.86 27.42
C GLY A 501 -15.14 -12.25 26.07
N GLU A 502 -15.26 -11.40 25.05
CA GLU A 502 -14.68 -11.63 23.72
C GLU A 502 -13.69 -10.52 23.34
N MET A 503 -12.46 -10.88 22.99
CA MET A 503 -11.50 -9.97 22.34
C MET A 503 -11.99 -9.65 20.92
N LYS A 504 -12.05 -8.36 20.56
CA LYS A 504 -12.47 -7.89 19.23
C LYS A 504 -11.47 -6.87 18.70
N PHE A 505 -11.05 -7.05 17.46
CA PHE A 505 -10.15 -6.18 16.73
C PHE A 505 -10.76 -5.83 15.37
N LYS A 506 -10.54 -4.59 14.94
CA LYS A 506 -10.95 -4.05 13.64
C LYS A 506 -9.71 -3.66 12.85
N THR A 507 -9.49 -4.31 11.72
CA THR A 507 -8.34 -4.04 10.83
C THR A 507 -8.51 -2.76 10.00
N GLU A 508 -9.72 -2.21 9.95
CA GLU A 508 -10.10 -0.97 9.27
C GLU A 508 -9.58 0.30 9.96
N ASP A 509 -9.47 0.27 11.30
CA ASP A 509 -9.11 1.42 12.13
C ASP A 509 -8.08 1.10 13.25
N PHE A 510 -7.71 -0.18 13.40
CA PHE A 510 -6.83 -0.72 14.45
C PHE A 510 -7.40 -0.63 15.88
N THR A 511 -8.73 -0.47 16.02
CA THR A 511 -9.40 -0.46 17.32
C THR A 511 -9.47 -1.88 17.90
N PHE A 512 -8.98 -2.03 19.13
CA PHE A 512 -9.21 -3.19 19.99
C PHE A 512 -10.28 -2.86 21.04
N THR A 513 -11.27 -3.73 21.19
CA THR A 513 -12.27 -3.69 22.28
C THR A 513 -12.40 -5.07 22.91
N TYR A 514 -12.89 -5.12 24.15
CA TYR A 514 -13.27 -6.36 24.81
C TYR A 514 -14.77 -6.34 25.11
N TYR A 515 -15.51 -7.28 24.53
CA TYR A 515 -16.96 -7.34 24.69
C TYR A 515 -17.31 -8.21 25.90
N PHE A 516 -17.81 -7.60 26.97
CA PHE A 516 -18.04 -8.26 28.25
C PHE A 516 -19.31 -7.73 28.91
N LYS A 517 -20.15 -8.61 29.47
CA LYS A 517 -21.44 -8.27 30.13
C LYS A 517 -22.32 -7.28 29.30
N LYS A 518 -22.32 -7.45 27.97
CA LYS A 518 -22.99 -6.62 26.95
C LYS A 518 -22.44 -5.20 26.73
N GLN A 519 -21.24 -4.89 27.22
CA GLN A 519 -20.55 -3.63 27.03
C GLN A 519 -19.24 -3.87 26.27
N GLU A 520 -18.77 -2.87 25.50
CA GLU A 520 -17.39 -2.84 25.00
C GLU A 520 -16.54 -2.06 26.02
N ILE A 521 -15.51 -2.70 26.58
CA ILE A 521 -14.51 -2.06 27.44
C ILE A 521 -13.17 -1.92 26.72
N LEU A 522 -12.42 -0.90 27.08
CA LEU A 522 -11.08 -0.60 26.57
C LEU A 522 -10.00 -1.36 27.34
N LEU A 523 -8.83 -1.55 26.71
CA LEU A 523 -7.65 -2.15 27.35
C LEU A 523 -7.25 -1.44 28.67
N SER A 524 -7.48 -0.12 28.75
CA SER A 524 -7.17 0.70 29.92
C SER A 524 -8.13 0.54 31.10
N GLU A 525 -9.27 -0.12 30.87
CA GLU A 525 -10.31 -0.38 31.88
C GLU A 525 -10.19 -1.79 32.47
N MET A 526 -9.32 -2.64 31.91
CA MET A 526 -8.96 -3.93 32.47
C MET A 526 -8.04 -3.79 33.69
N GLY A 527 -8.27 -4.61 34.72
CA GLY A 527 -7.29 -4.88 35.76
C GLY A 527 -6.11 -5.73 35.26
N SER A 528 -5.11 -5.90 36.12
CA SER A 528 -3.91 -6.75 35.97
C SER A 528 -3.01 -6.58 34.72
N GLY A 529 -1.70 -6.62 34.96
CA GLY A 529 -0.71 -6.72 33.90
C GLY A 529 -0.81 -8.02 33.08
N ALA A 530 -1.35 -9.10 33.66
CA ALA A 530 -1.53 -10.38 32.98
C ALA A 530 -2.55 -10.26 31.84
N ASN A 531 -3.71 -9.64 32.10
CA ASN A 531 -4.72 -9.34 31.07
C ASN A 531 -4.14 -8.45 29.97
N TRP A 532 -3.40 -7.39 30.32
CA TRP A 532 -2.77 -6.52 29.32
C TRP A 532 -1.77 -7.28 28.46
N LEU A 533 -0.90 -8.10 29.06
CA LEU A 533 0.04 -8.96 28.33
C LEU A 533 -0.69 -9.93 27.39
N ALA A 534 -1.73 -10.61 27.88
CA ALA A 534 -2.51 -11.57 27.11
C ALA A 534 -3.20 -10.90 25.91
N CYS A 535 -3.78 -9.70 26.09
CA CYS A 535 -4.31 -8.90 24.98
C CYS A 535 -3.22 -8.54 23.95
N HIS A 536 -2.03 -8.10 24.39
CA HIS A 536 -0.91 -7.80 23.49
C HIS A 536 -0.45 -9.04 22.71
N LEU A 537 -0.21 -10.16 23.39
CA LEU A 537 0.21 -11.41 22.74
C LEU A 537 -0.86 -11.91 21.77
N ALA A 538 -2.14 -11.91 22.18
CA ALA A 538 -3.26 -12.32 21.33
C ALA A 538 -3.34 -11.49 20.04
N VAL A 539 -3.29 -10.15 20.14
CA VAL A 539 -3.33 -9.25 18.97
C VAL A 539 -2.15 -9.49 18.03
N PHE A 540 -0.91 -9.50 18.54
CA PHE A 540 0.28 -9.58 17.69
C PHE A 540 0.49 -10.97 17.08
N LEU A 541 0.17 -12.06 17.80
CA LEU A 541 0.17 -13.40 17.22
C LEU A 541 -0.94 -13.54 16.16
N SER A 542 -2.12 -12.96 16.37
CA SER A 542 -3.21 -13.01 15.38
C SER A 542 -2.87 -12.22 14.11
N ILE A 543 -2.22 -11.06 14.23
CA ILE A 543 -1.69 -10.30 13.08
C ILE A 543 -0.57 -11.08 12.37
N LEU A 544 0.31 -11.77 13.12
CA LEU A 544 1.35 -12.62 12.54
C LEU A 544 0.77 -13.81 11.77
N LYS A 545 -0.32 -14.43 12.26
CA LYS A 545 -1.08 -15.46 11.53
C LYS A 545 -1.65 -14.91 10.24
N LEU A 546 -2.35 -13.77 10.27
CA LEU A 546 -2.88 -13.13 9.05
C LEU A 546 -1.77 -12.78 8.05
N THR A 547 -0.62 -12.28 8.52
CA THR A 547 0.57 -11.96 7.71
C THR A 547 1.23 -13.20 7.07
N SER A 548 1.04 -14.37 7.68
CA SER A 548 1.53 -15.68 7.22
C SER A 548 0.55 -16.40 6.29
N SER A 549 -0.75 -16.18 6.49
CA SER A 549 -1.86 -16.81 5.74
C SER A 549 -2.29 -16.03 4.49
N SER A 550 -1.71 -14.85 4.25
CA SER A 550 -2.07 -13.96 3.14
C SER A 550 -0.92 -13.75 2.16
N HIS A 551 -1.25 -13.25 0.96
CA HIS A 551 -0.28 -12.73 -0.02
C HIS A 551 0.38 -11.40 0.41
N SER A 552 0.55 -11.21 1.73
CA SER A 552 1.22 -10.08 2.33
C SER A 552 2.61 -9.84 1.72
N VAL A 553 2.96 -8.56 1.53
CA VAL A 553 4.25 -8.06 1.01
C VAL A 553 5.18 -7.51 2.11
N ILE A 554 4.93 -7.92 3.37
CA ILE A 554 5.81 -7.61 4.51
C ILE A 554 6.34 -8.90 5.17
N PRO A 555 7.52 -8.88 5.81
CA PRO A 555 8.09 -10.05 6.49
C PRO A 555 7.18 -10.57 7.61
N ALA A 556 7.15 -11.89 7.77
CA ALA A 556 6.37 -12.56 8.80
C ALA A 556 7.27 -12.89 10.00
N PHE A 557 7.73 -11.84 10.69
CA PHE A 557 8.44 -11.97 11.96
C PHE A 557 7.89 -11.03 13.05
N LEU A 558 8.09 -11.41 14.31
CA LEU A 558 7.70 -10.66 15.50
C LEU A 558 8.85 -10.66 16.52
N PHE A 559 9.13 -9.50 17.10
CA PHE A 559 10.11 -9.28 18.17
C PHE A 559 9.39 -8.90 19.46
N LEU A 560 9.66 -9.64 20.54
CA LEU A 560 9.10 -9.41 21.87
C LEU A 560 10.24 -9.12 22.86
N ASP A 561 10.27 -7.92 23.46
CA ASP A 561 11.24 -7.56 24.50
C ASP A 561 10.62 -7.69 25.89
N GLN A 562 11.04 -8.72 26.62
CA GLN A 562 10.65 -9.06 27.99
C GLN A 562 9.12 -9.27 28.18
N PRO A 563 8.47 -10.17 27.41
CA PRO A 563 7.05 -10.48 27.59
C PRO A 563 6.74 -11.01 29.00
N SER A 564 7.70 -11.66 29.65
CA SER A 564 7.59 -12.19 31.01
C SER A 564 7.48 -11.14 32.12
N GLN A 565 7.80 -9.86 31.86
CA GLN A 565 8.08 -8.86 32.90
C GLN A 565 6.95 -8.63 33.93
N VAL A 566 5.70 -8.93 33.55
CA VAL A 566 4.52 -8.87 34.41
C VAL A 566 4.66 -9.77 35.65
N TYR A 567 5.26 -10.95 35.49
CA TYR A 567 5.42 -11.97 36.52
C TYR A 567 6.74 -11.81 37.29
N PHE A 568 7.41 -10.66 37.20
CA PHE A 568 8.70 -10.42 37.84
C PHE A 568 8.76 -9.18 38.76
N PRO A 569 8.25 -9.30 40.00
CA PRO A 569 8.64 -8.39 41.09
C PRO A 569 9.16 -9.08 42.37
N LYS A 570 9.33 -10.42 42.42
CA LYS A 570 9.64 -11.16 43.67
C LYS A 570 10.90 -12.02 43.71
N VAL A 571 11.48 -12.41 42.57
CA VAL A 571 12.55 -13.42 42.56
C VAL A 571 13.95 -12.81 42.78
N THR A 572 14.38 -12.73 44.05
CA THR A 572 15.75 -12.29 44.42
C THR A 572 16.84 -13.32 44.11
N ARG A 573 16.48 -14.49 43.57
CA ARG A 573 17.40 -15.60 43.25
C ARG A 573 17.64 -15.68 41.74
N ARG A 574 18.91 -15.75 41.32
CA ARG A 574 19.26 -15.91 39.90
C ARG A 574 19.02 -17.36 39.48
N PHE A 575 17.99 -17.60 38.67
CA PHE A 575 17.89 -18.87 37.94
C PHE A 575 18.97 -18.91 36.86
N SER A 576 20.02 -19.67 37.11
CA SER A 576 21.04 -20.02 36.11
C SER A 576 21.04 -21.53 35.97
N SER A 577 20.89 -22.02 34.74
CA SER A 577 20.76 -23.45 34.39
C SER A 577 21.98 -24.34 34.73
N ILE A 578 23.02 -23.74 35.34
CA ILE A 578 24.29 -24.35 35.75
C ILE A 578 24.18 -24.95 37.17
N ASN A 579 23.41 -24.35 38.09
CA ASN A 579 23.32 -24.79 39.48
C ASN A 579 22.06 -25.65 39.70
N LYS A 580 22.20 -26.98 39.61
CA LYS A 580 21.07 -27.92 39.78
C LYS A 580 20.72 -28.26 41.25
N GLU A 581 21.58 -27.92 42.21
CA GLU A 581 21.53 -28.47 43.57
C GLU A 581 20.66 -27.68 44.56
N GLU A 582 20.16 -26.48 44.20
CA GLU A 582 19.27 -25.68 45.06
C GLU A 582 17.77 -25.94 44.84
N LEU A 583 17.41 -26.90 43.97
CA LEU A 583 16.02 -27.24 43.63
C LEU A 583 15.29 -28.07 44.69
N SER A 584 16.01 -28.61 45.70
CA SER A 584 15.45 -29.46 46.76
C SER A 584 15.00 -28.67 47.99
N ASN A 585 13.99 -27.81 47.81
CA ASN A 585 13.10 -27.38 48.89
C ASN A 585 11.66 -27.59 48.42
N GLU A 586 10.99 -28.58 49.00
CA GLU A 586 9.72 -29.11 48.52
C GLU A 586 8.53 -28.27 49.00
N ASP A 587 8.26 -27.13 48.35
CA ASP A 587 6.96 -26.46 48.41
C ASP A 587 6.75 -25.54 47.20
N GLY A 588 5.95 -26.00 46.22
CA GLY A 588 5.38 -25.20 45.13
C GLY A 588 6.35 -24.51 44.15
N VAL A 589 6.39 -24.96 42.88
CA VAL A 589 6.88 -24.09 41.79
C VAL A 589 6.02 -22.82 41.75
N ASP A 590 6.67 -21.66 41.80
CA ASP A 590 6.02 -20.35 41.83
C ASP A 590 5.02 -20.18 40.67
N GLU A 591 3.87 -19.58 40.94
CA GLU A 591 2.80 -19.39 39.97
C GLU A 591 3.22 -18.43 38.86
N ASP A 592 3.97 -17.38 39.22
CA ASP A 592 4.66 -16.47 38.30
C ASP A 592 5.55 -17.26 37.30
N ILE A 593 6.34 -18.23 37.78
CA ILE A 593 7.21 -19.07 36.94
C ILE A 593 6.40 -19.97 36.01
N LYS A 594 5.27 -20.52 36.47
CA LYS A 594 4.37 -21.32 35.61
C LYS A 594 3.82 -20.48 34.46
N GLN A 595 3.43 -19.23 34.70
CA GLN A 595 2.92 -18.35 33.65
C GLN A 595 4.02 -17.92 32.67
N VAL A 596 5.25 -17.67 33.15
CA VAL A 596 6.40 -17.50 32.25
C VAL A 596 6.60 -18.74 31.36
N ILE A 597 6.55 -19.95 31.93
CA ILE A 597 6.63 -21.21 31.16
C ILE A 597 5.46 -21.35 30.17
N ASN A 598 4.27 -20.88 30.54
CA ASN A 598 3.06 -20.92 29.72
C ASN A 598 3.17 -20.03 28.46
N ILE A 599 3.64 -18.77 28.57
CA ILE A 599 3.79 -17.84 27.43
C ILE A 599 4.53 -18.50 26.26
N PHE A 600 5.69 -19.09 26.53
CA PHE A 600 6.52 -19.70 25.49
C PHE A 600 5.88 -20.98 24.92
N LYS A 601 5.16 -21.77 25.75
CA LYS A 601 4.36 -22.93 25.29
C LYS A 601 3.13 -22.53 24.47
N VAL A 602 2.57 -21.34 24.68
CA VAL A 602 1.53 -20.77 23.79
C VAL A 602 2.13 -20.37 22.45
N ILE A 603 3.28 -19.67 22.47
CA ILE A 603 3.99 -19.26 21.26
C ILE A 603 4.46 -20.47 20.44
N GLU A 604 5.01 -21.50 21.07
CA GLU A 604 5.37 -22.79 20.48
C GLU A 604 4.18 -23.45 19.79
N ARG A 605 3.09 -23.75 20.53
CA ARG A 605 1.89 -24.39 19.99
C ARG A 605 1.21 -23.55 18.89
N PHE A 606 1.31 -22.23 18.96
CA PHE A 606 0.84 -21.33 17.90
C PHE A 606 1.69 -21.48 16.62
N LEU A 607 3.02 -21.50 16.74
CA LEU A 607 3.93 -21.66 15.61
C LEU A 607 3.83 -23.04 14.95
N ASP A 608 3.70 -24.10 15.74
CA ASP A 608 3.55 -25.47 15.25
C ASP A 608 2.24 -25.60 14.45
N LYS A 609 1.12 -25.08 14.97
CA LYS A 609 -0.17 -25.02 14.23
C LYS A 609 -0.09 -24.33 12.86
N LEU A 610 0.77 -23.31 12.68
CA LEU A 610 0.94 -22.63 11.39
C LEU A 610 1.87 -23.37 10.40
N GLU A 611 2.69 -24.27 10.90
CA GLU A 611 3.48 -25.19 10.08
C GLU A 611 2.66 -26.41 9.65
N GLU A 612 1.77 -26.89 10.53
CA GLU A 612 0.84 -28.01 10.30
C GLU A 612 -0.40 -27.65 9.47
N ASP A 613 -0.91 -26.41 9.55
CA ASP A 613 -2.08 -25.96 8.75
C ASP A 613 -1.73 -25.93 7.25
N PRO A 614 -2.36 -26.77 6.40
CA PRO A 614 -2.03 -26.86 4.97
C PRO A 614 -2.36 -25.58 4.19
N ASN A 615 -3.20 -24.70 4.72
CA ASN A 615 -3.51 -23.40 4.12
C ASN A 615 -2.38 -22.37 4.36
N VAL A 616 -1.54 -22.60 5.37
CA VAL A 616 -0.44 -21.70 5.74
C VAL A 616 0.90 -22.32 5.36
N GLY A 617 1.17 -23.57 5.77
CA GLY A 617 2.39 -24.32 5.44
C GLY A 617 3.67 -23.50 5.65
N PHE A 618 3.77 -22.84 6.80
CA PHE A 618 4.89 -21.94 7.11
C PHE A 618 4.95 -21.57 8.59
N LYS A 619 6.09 -21.85 9.22
CA LYS A 619 6.46 -21.36 10.55
C LYS A 619 7.00 -19.92 10.46
N PRO A 620 6.25 -18.87 10.89
CA PRO A 620 6.81 -17.53 10.97
C PRO A 620 7.88 -17.44 12.05
N GLN A 621 8.63 -16.34 12.08
CA GLN A 621 9.71 -16.15 13.05
C GLN A 621 9.25 -15.33 14.27
N ILE A 622 9.58 -15.80 15.47
CA ILE A 622 9.39 -15.03 16.70
C ILE A 622 10.73 -14.98 17.44
N ILE A 623 11.24 -13.77 17.69
CA ILE A 623 12.48 -13.52 18.43
C ILE A 623 12.13 -12.88 19.77
N VAL A 624 12.48 -13.54 20.87
CA VAL A 624 12.17 -13.08 22.23
C VAL A 624 13.45 -12.72 22.97
N LEU A 625 13.45 -11.53 23.57
CA LEU A 625 14.52 -11.03 24.44
C LEU A 625 14.08 -11.20 25.89
N GLU A 626 14.82 -11.97 26.69
CA GLU A 626 14.28 -12.55 27.93
C GLU A 626 15.29 -12.51 29.09
N HIS A 627 14.79 -12.59 30.33
CA HIS A 627 15.57 -12.77 31.55
C HIS A 627 15.47 -14.19 32.12
N ALA A 628 14.37 -14.91 31.88
CA ALA A 628 14.21 -16.31 32.26
C ALA A 628 15.08 -17.26 31.40
N ASP A 629 15.76 -18.22 32.05
CA ASP A 629 16.51 -19.32 31.43
C ASP A 629 16.00 -20.66 31.97
N GLN A 630 14.83 -21.10 31.48
CA GLN A 630 14.19 -22.35 31.92
C GLN A 630 14.58 -23.55 31.03
N PRO A 631 14.80 -24.76 31.59
CA PRO A 631 15.28 -25.92 30.84
C PRO A 631 14.42 -26.33 29.65
N GLU A 632 13.10 -26.15 29.72
CA GLU A 632 12.15 -26.43 28.63
C GLU A 632 12.47 -25.65 27.34
N PHE A 633 13.09 -24.47 27.48
CA PHE A 633 13.38 -23.57 26.37
C PHE A 633 14.74 -23.86 25.70
N ASN A 634 15.50 -24.84 26.19
CA ASN A 634 16.86 -25.13 25.72
C ASN A 634 16.99 -25.32 24.20
N LYS A 635 15.96 -25.84 23.53
CA LYS A 635 15.90 -26.01 22.06
C LYS A 635 15.68 -24.71 21.26
N TYR A 636 15.21 -23.65 21.90
CA TYR A 636 14.91 -22.35 21.26
C TYR A 636 15.90 -21.24 21.64
N ILE A 637 16.69 -21.44 22.70
CA ILE A 637 17.72 -20.49 23.13
C ILE A 637 18.88 -20.48 22.13
N ARG A 638 18.99 -19.39 21.37
CA ARG A 638 20.11 -19.13 20.45
C ARG A 638 21.33 -18.61 21.18
N TYR A 639 21.10 -17.77 22.19
CA TYR A 639 22.15 -17.11 22.96
C TYR A 639 21.78 -16.99 24.44
N ARG A 640 22.72 -17.36 25.32
CA ARG A 640 22.71 -17.02 26.75
C ARG A 640 23.75 -15.93 27.01
N TRP A 641 23.34 -14.82 27.60
CA TRP A 641 24.23 -13.71 27.92
C TRP A 641 24.33 -13.45 29.43
N SER A 642 25.51 -13.05 29.90
CA SER A 642 25.74 -12.71 31.30
C SER A 642 26.71 -11.55 31.46
N SER A 643 26.63 -10.88 32.61
CA SER A 643 27.45 -9.71 32.95
C SER A 643 28.95 -10.02 32.94
N ASN A 644 29.30 -11.27 33.25
CA ASN A 644 30.67 -11.75 33.42
C ASN A 644 31.12 -12.70 32.29
N GLY A 645 30.37 -12.79 31.19
CA GLY A 645 30.59 -13.78 30.13
C GLY A 645 30.20 -13.26 28.74
N SER A 646 29.65 -14.14 27.91
CA SER A 646 29.14 -13.77 26.59
C SER A 646 28.03 -12.71 26.70
N LYS A 647 28.04 -11.73 25.81
CA LYS A 647 27.07 -10.64 25.68
C LYS A 647 27.07 -10.12 24.23
N LEU A 648 26.34 -9.05 23.91
CA LEU A 648 26.39 -8.45 22.58
C LEU A 648 27.81 -7.97 22.23
N ILE A 649 28.33 -7.01 22.98
CA ILE A 649 29.73 -6.53 22.95
C ILE A 649 30.27 -6.60 24.37
#